data_AF-A0A841C9N0-F1
#
_entry.id   AF-A0A841C9N0-F1
#
_cell.length_a   1.000
_cell.length_b   1.000
_cell.length_c   1.000
_cell.angle_alpha   90.00
_cell.angle_beta   90.00
_cell.angle_gamma   90.00
#
_symmetry.space_group_name_H-M   'P 1'
#
loop_
_entity.id
_entity.type
_entity.pdbx_description
1 polymer ?
#
loop_
_entity_poly.entity_id
_entity_poly.type
_entity_poly.pdbx_seq_one_letter_code
_entity_poly.pdbx_strand_id
1 'polypeptide(L)'
;MNETVSLKVRVQKVGTFLSNMVMPNIPILIAWGFLTSIFLTPGGWIDLIWPSAASWTGKIAIMIGPMLTYLIPIMIAYTGGKTIYEHRGGVVGAVSAFGAIIATATTHQGGANPDIWKAGDVLQTAITNAGIITVHAAKGSVSSQNVTMILGAMILGPLGAWLIKKFDAWAQPRTKVGLEMLVNNFSAGFMAMFIAIFAVFIVGPVIGGVTNVLSAAVDVLQKNNLIALTNIFVDPAKILFLNNAINYGILAPIGLGQVAAHGFSNLFMIENNPGPGLGVLLAFWIYGKSTAKASAPGAIIIQFIGGIHEIYFPFVMMKPALFLSVALGGVTGTLTTSLLHVGTVGPAAPGSIIALIGVSLPNGNVGNLLGILLAVALSALVSFLISAFIIRRDKSTDEDLEAAQEAVADAKAVAKGKTTTTNSNAAANFSGVKHVIFACDAGMGSSAMGASILRDKVKKAGLPQDVTNVAVANLVAGPDAIVVTQAQLAERARQKAPDAIRYQVDNFMASPVYDQVVNELLAGATGNSVEVVEGEVEEKKAFKLDHNLIKINQEFATKEDAIRFCGQLLVDGGYVKPEYVPAMIKRNEDLSVYMGNSIAIPHGTDEAKKDVLKTGITIVQVPKGVNFGDEKNEQIATVLFGIAGIGNEHLDLIQRISIFCSDLDNVAKLADAKSVEEIAAYFED
;
A
#
# COMPACT_ATOMS: atom_id res chain seq x y z
N MET A 1 29.58 18.43 -4.73
CA MET A 1 30.04 17.07 -5.11
C MET A 1 28.80 16.27 -5.50
N ASN A 2 28.74 15.77 -6.73
CA ASN A 2 27.64 14.91 -7.17
C ASN A 2 27.81 13.55 -6.49
N GLU A 3 27.06 13.27 -5.43
CA GLU A 3 26.99 11.91 -4.89
C GLU A 3 26.41 11.00 -5.97
N THR A 4 27.26 10.12 -6.51
CA THR A 4 26.83 9.06 -7.40
C THR A 4 26.00 8.08 -6.61
N VAL A 5 24.68 8.32 -6.54
CA VAL A 5 23.70 7.36 -6.01
C VAL A 5 23.98 6.01 -6.63
N SER A 6 24.34 5.02 -5.80
CA SER A 6 24.67 3.66 -6.24
C SER A 6 23.61 3.10 -7.19
N LEU A 7 24.04 2.43 -8.26
CA LEU A 7 23.16 1.82 -9.26
C LEU A 7 22.11 0.91 -8.60
N LYS A 8 22.50 0.20 -7.52
CA LYS A 8 21.60 -0.63 -6.70
C LYS A 8 20.42 0.18 -6.14
N VAL A 9 20.71 1.36 -5.58
CA VAL A 9 19.69 2.24 -4.98
C VAL A 9 18.76 2.82 -6.05
N ARG A 10 19.30 3.15 -7.24
CA ARG A 10 18.46 3.63 -8.36
C ARG A 10 17.52 2.54 -8.87
N VAL A 11 18.02 1.33 -9.05
CA VAL A 11 17.21 0.18 -9.48
C VAL A 11 16.13 -0.13 -8.44
N GLN A 12 16.47 -0.11 -7.14
CA GLN A 12 15.49 -0.30 -6.07
C GLN A 12 14.41 0.78 -6.07
N LYS A 13 14.77 2.07 -6.22
CA LYS A 13 13.78 3.16 -6.30
C LYS A 13 12.83 3.00 -7.48
N VAL A 14 13.32 2.57 -8.63
CA VAL A 14 12.48 2.27 -9.80
C VAL A 14 11.56 1.08 -9.52
N GLY A 15 12.09 -0.01 -8.97
CA GLY A 15 11.30 -1.20 -8.61
C GLY A 15 10.20 -0.88 -7.59
N THR A 16 10.52 -0.14 -6.53
CA THR A 16 9.57 0.37 -5.54
C THR A 16 8.47 1.20 -6.20
N PHE A 17 8.84 2.13 -7.09
CA PHE A 17 7.87 2.96 -7.80
C PHE A 17 6.91 2.12 -8.65
N LEU A 18 7.42 1.20 -9.46
CA LEU A 18 6.61 0.31 -10.30
C LEU A 18 5.73 -0.61 -9.47
N SER A 19 6.23 -1.11 -8.35
CA SER A 19 5.45 -1.94 -7.42
C SER A 19 4.30 -1.15 -6.80
N ASN A 20 4.54 0.10 -6.38
CA ASN A 20 3.51 1.00 -5.85
C ASN A 20 2.39 1.32 -6.86
N MET A 21 2.65 1.19 -8.16
CA MET A 21 1.60 1.33 -9.19
C MET A 21 0.65 0.13 -9.24
N VAL A 22 1.14 -1.06 -8.91
CA VAL A 22 0.41 -2.32 -9.11
C VAL A 22 -0.19 -2.85 -7.81
N MET A 23 0.50 -2.69 -6.68
CA MET A 23 0.05 -3.23 -5.38
C MET A 23 -1.34 -2.76 -4.93
N PRO A 24 -1.67 -1.45 -4.98
CA PRO A 24 -3.03 -0.99 -4.65
C PRO A 24 -4.12 -1.58 -5.55
N ASN A 25 -3.73 -2.11 -6.72
CA ASN A 25 -4.61 -2.70 -7.72
C ASN A 25 -4.65 -4.25 -7.67
N ILE A 26 -3.94 -4.89 -6.73
CA ILE A 26 -3.94 -6.36 -6.56
C ILE A 26 -5.36 -6.94 -6.45
N PRO A 27 -6.33 -6.34 -5.72
CA PRO A 27 -7.68 -6.87 -5.66
C PRO A 27 -8.33 -7.05 -7.04
N ILE A 28 -8.05 -6.17 -8.00
CA ILE A 28 -8.58 -6.25 -9.38
C ILE A 28 -7.94 -7.44 -10.11
N LEU A 29 -6.63 -7.63 -9.95
CA LEU A 29 -5.92 -8.77 -10.54
C LEU A 29 -6.39 -10.11 -9.96
N ILE A 30 -6.65 -10.16 -8.65
CA ILE A 30 -7.23 -11.33 -7.97
C ILE A 30 -8.63 -11.62 -8.51
N ALA A 31 -9.50 -10.62 -8.55
CA ALA A 31 -10.86 -10.77 -9.06
C ALA A 31 -10.85 -11.28 -10.52
N TRP A 32 -10.00 -10.69 -11.37
CA TRP A 32 -9.82 -11.13 -12.75
C TRP A 32 -9.30 -12.58 -12.85
N GLY A 33 -8.30 -12.95 -12.04
CA GLY A 33 -7.74 -14.30 -12.03
C GLY A 33 -8.75 -15.37 -11.61
N PHE A 34 -9.55 -15.10 -10.57
CA PHE A 34 -10.64 -15.99 -10.15
C PHE A 34 -11.76 -16.07 -11.19
N LEU A 35 -12.18 -14.94 -11.77
CA LEU A 35 -13.18 -14.92 -12.84
C LEU A 35 -12.73 -15.78 -14.02
N THR A 36 -11.46 -15.66 -14.41
CA THR A 36 -10.85 -16.47 -15.47
C THR A 36 -10.80 -17.95 -15.08
N SER A 37 -10.33 -18.28 -13.89
CA SER A 37 -10.17 -19.68 -13.47
C SER A 37 -11.51 -20.41 -13.33
N ILE A 38 -12.54 -19.73 -12.81
CA ILE A 38 -13.83 -20.35 -12.49
C ILE A 38 -14.76 -20.37 -13.70
N PHE A 39 -14.85 -19.25 -14.43
CA PHE A 39 -15.92 -18.99 -15.41
C PHE A 39 -15.46 -18.88 -16.85
N LEU A 40 -14.16 -19.03 -17.17
CA LEU A 40 -13.70 -19.02 -18.56
C LEU A 40 -14.43 -20.11 -19.36
N THR A 41 -14.89 -19.78 -20.56
CA THR A 41 -15.63 -20.73 -21.40
C THR A 41 -15.06 -20.75 -22.82
N PRO A 42 -14.64 -21.93 -23.34
CA PRO A 42 -14.46 -23.19 -22.61
C PRO A 42 -13.21 -23.15 -21.70
N GLY A 43 -13.21 -23.91 -20.60
CA GLY A 43 -11.97 -24.24 -19.86
C GLY A 43 -11.87 -23.78 -18.40
N GLY A 44 -12.86 -23.06 -17.88
CA GLY A 44 -12.97 -22.72 -16.47
C GLY A 44 -13.47 -23.90 -15.64
N TRP A 45 -13.27 -23.86 -14.32
CA TRP A 45 -13.57 -24.97 -13.42
C TRP A 45 -15.01 -25.47 -13.53
N ILE A 46 -15.97 -24.54 -13.63
CA ILE A 46 -17.38 -24.89 -13.71
C ILE A 46 -17.68 -25.61 -15.02
N ASP A 47 -17.09 -25.17 -16.13
CA ASP A 47 -17.27 -25.83 -17.43
C ASP A 47 -16.62 -27.21 -17.47
N LEU A 48 -15.49 -27.41 -16.78
CA LEU A 48 -14.86 -28.73 -16.66
C LEU A 48 -15.68 -29.71 -15.83
N ILE A 49 -16.22 -29.26 -14.70
CA ILE A 49 -16.99 -30.12 -13.77
C ILE A 49 -18.42 -30.33 -14.29
N TRP A 50 -19.00 -29.30 -14.90
CA TRP A 50 -20.38 -29.25 -15.37
C TRP A 50 -20.43 -28.67 -16.79
N PRO A 51 -20.21 -29.50 -17.84
CA PRO A 51 -20.13 -29.01 -19.22
C PRO A 51 -21.40 -28.29 -19.73
N SER A 52 -22.59 -28.65 -19.24
CA SER A 52 -23.83 -27.95 -19.62
C SER A 52 -23.97 -26.54 -19.02
N ALA A 53 -23.07 -26.14 -18.13
CA ALA A 53 -23.02 -24.80 -17.54
C ALA A 53 -22.43 -23.75 -18.50
N ALA A 54 -21.72 -24.19 -19.55
CA ALA A 54 -21.08 -23.34 -20.57
C ALA A 54 -21.99 -22.22 -21.12
N SER A 55 -23.30 -22.48 -21.20
CA SER A 55 -24.29 -21.52 -21.69
C SER A 55 -24.48 -20.29 -20.79
N TRP A 56 -24.28 -20.40 -19.48
CA TRP A 56 -24.43 -19.30 -18.53
C TRP A 56 -23.09 -18.81 -17.98
N THR A 57 -22.09 -19.68 -17.83
CA THR A 57 -20.70 -19.29 -17.50
C THR A 57 -20.11 -18.41 -18.59
N GLY A 58 -20.41 -18.70 -19.86
CA GLY A 58 -20.03 -17.85 -20.99
C GLY A 58 -20.53 -16.42 -20.88
N LYS A 59 -21.68 -16.16 -20.24
CA LYS A 59 -22.18 -14.79 -20.01
C LYS A 59 -21.36 -14.03 -18.96
N ILE A 60 -20.81 -14.74 -17.98
CA ILE A 60 -19.93 -14.19 -16.94
C ILE A 60 -18.52 -13.96 -17.53
N ALA A 61 -18.05 -14.89 -18.36
CA ALA A 61 -16.74 -14.84 -19.00
C ALA A 61 -16.52 -13.57 -19.84
N ILE A 62 -17.59 -12.95 -20.33
CA ILE A 62 -17.56 -11.69 -21.11
C ILE A 62 -16.83 -10.57 -20.37
N MET A 63 -16.82 -10.56 -19.03
CA MET A 63 -16.14 -9.52 -18.24
C MET A 63 -14.62 -9.68 -18.21
N ILE A 64 -14.09 -10.88 -18.45
CA ILE A 64 -12.65 -11.19 -18.33
C ILE A 64 -11.82 -10.34 -19.30
N GLY A 65 -12.26 -10.25 -20.56
CA GLY A 65 -11.59 -9.48 -21.60
C GLY A 65 -11.52 -7.98 -21.31
N PRO A 66 -12.67 -7.30 -21.07
CA PRO A 66 -12.70 -5.87 -20.71
C PRO A 66 -11.93 -5.54 -19.44
N MET A 67 -11.93 -6.42 -18.42
CA MET A 67 -11.13 -6.21 -17.21
C MET A 67 -9.63 -6.18 -17.53
N LEU A 68 -9.15 -7.12 -18.35
CA LEU A 68 -7.76 -7.18 -18.78
C LEU A 68 -7.36 -6.00 -19.67
N THR A 69 -8.25 -5.62 -20.59
CA THR A 69 -7.97 -4.64 -21.66
C THR A 69 -8.08 -3.20 -21.16
N TYR A 70 -9.07 -2.91 -20.30
CA TYR A 70 -9.38 -1.55 -19.88
C TYR A 70 -9.15 -1.36 -18.38
N LEU A 71 -9.83 -2.15 -17.54
CA LEU A 71 -9.87 -1.89 -16.10
C LEU A 71 -8.47 -1.93 -15.47
N ILE A 72 -7.72 -3.01 -15.71
CA ILE A 72 -6.39 -3.21 -15.10
C ILE A 72 -5.39 -2.12 -15.55
N PRO A 73 -5.17 -1.87 -16.86
CA PRO A 73 -4.23 -0.82 -17.28
C PRO A 73 -4.63 0.58 -16.80
N ILE A 74 -5.92 0.94 -16.87
CA ILE A 74 -6.41 2.26 -16.43
C ILE A 74 -6.14 2.46 -14.94
N MET A 75 -6.41 1.45 -14.12
CA MET A 75 -6.21 1.53 -12.68
C MET A 75 -4.73 1.57 -12.29
N ILE A 76 -3.86 0.86 -13.02
CA ILE A 76 -2.40 0.97 -12.86
C ILE A 76 -1.91 2.39 -13.19
N ALA A 77 -2.37 2.97 -14.30
CA ALA A 77 -2.02 4.33 -14.68
C ALA A 77 -2.57 5.38 -13.72
N TYR A 78 -3.80 5.18 -13.23
CA TYR A 78 -4.39 6.01 -12.19
C TYR A 78 -3.55 5.99 -10.93
N THR A 79 -3.17 4.82 -10.43
CA THR A 79 -2.35 4.70 -9.22
C THR A 79 -0.98 5.34 -9.42
N GLY A 80 -0.28 5.07 -10.53
CA GLY A 80 1.01 5.70 -10.81
C GLY A 80 0.95 7.20 -11.00
N GLY A 81 -0.12 7.71 -11.62
CA GLY A 81 -0.38 9.13 -11.70
C GLY A 81 -0.67 9.75 -10.32
N LYS A 82 -1.43 9.03 -9.49
CA LYS A 82 -1.76 9.43 -8.12
C LYS A 82 -0.52 9.55 -7.24
N THR A 83 0.44 8.64 -7.36
CA THR A 83 1.70 8.72 -6.60
C THR A 83 2.53 9.97 -6.94
N ILE A 84 2.35 10.57 -8.12
CA ILE A 84 3.10 11.78 -8.53
C ILE A 84 2.35 13.06 -8.23
N TYR A 85 1.03 13.09 -8.44
CA TYR A 85 0.22 14.30 -8.32
C TYR A 85 -1.20 14.06 -7.79
N GLU A 86 -1.32 13.19 -6.79
CA GLU A 86 -2.56 12.90 -6.06
C GLU A 86 -3.73 12.57 -7.00
N HIS A 87 -4.97 12.74 -6.53
CA HIS A 87 -6.16 12.39 -7.30
C HIS A 87 -6.15 12.94 -8.74
N ARG A 88 -5.68 14.19 -8.91
CA ARG A 88 -5.65 14.85 -10.21
C ARG A 88 -4.65 14.20 -11.18
N GLY A 89 -3.45 13.86 -10.70
CA GLY A 89 -2.49 13.06 -11.44
C GLY A 89 -3.05 11.70 -11.82
N GLY A 90 -3.82 11.08 -10.91
CA GLY A 90 -4.50 9.82 -11.18
C GLY A 90 -5.52 9.93 -12.32
N VAL A 91 -6.39 10.94 -12.30
CA VAL A 91 -7.39 11.16 -13.37
C VAL A 91 -6.72 11.40 -14.72
N VAL A 92 -5.69 12.25 -14.78
CA VAL A 92 -4.92 12.49 -16.02
C VAL A 92 -4.26 11.20 -16.50
N GLY A 93 -3.68 10.42 -15.58
CA GLY A 93 -3.05 9.14 -15.90
C GLY A 93 -4.03 8.11 -16.46
N ALA A 94 -5.22 7.99 -15.87
CA ALA A 94 -6.28 7.09 -16.31
C ALA A 94 -6.70 7.36 -17.76
N VAL A 95 -6.97 8.63 -18.09
CA VAL A 95 -7.36 9.04 -19.45
C VAL A 95 -6.20 8.89 -20.44
N SER A 96 -4.97 9.18 -19.99
CA SER A 96 -3.77 8.98 -20.82
C SER A 96 -3.57 7.50 -21.19
N ALA A 97 -3.81 6.59 -20.26
CA ALA A 97 -3.77 5.14 -20.51
C ALA A 97 -4.85 4.67 -21.48
N PHE A 98 -6.04 5.26 -21.43
CA PHE A 98 -7.08 5.00 -22.43
C PHE A 98 -6.59 5.33 -23.85
N GLY A 99 -5.82 6.40 -24.02
CA GLY A 99 -5.16 6.71 -25.30
C GLY A 99 -4.20 5.62 -25.77
N ALA A 100 -3.37 5.04 -24.88
CA ALA A 100 -2.51 3.90 -25.23
C ALA A 100 -3.28 2.61 -25.54
N ILE A 101 -4.40 2.37 -24.86
CA ILE A 101 -5.28 1.24 -25.15
C ILE A 101 -5.82 1.35 -26.59
N ILE A 102 -6.35 2.52 -26.96
CA ILE A 102 -6.88 2.78 -28.31
C ILE A 102 -5.77 2.81 -29.37
N ALA A 103 -4.59 3.33 -29.04
CA ALA A 103 -3.40 3.31 -29.90
C ALA A 103 -3.16 1.89 -30.45
N THR A 104 -3.24 0.93 -29.55
CA THR A 104 -2.91 -0.45 -29.87
C THR A 104 -4.01 -1.14 -30.66
N ALA A 105 -5.28 -0.82 -30.36
CA ALA A 105 -6.43 -1.31 -31.10
C ALA A 105 -6.46 -0.82 -32.56
N THR A 106 -5.80 0.31 -32.87
CA THR A 106 -5.81 0.96 -34.19
C THR A 106 -4.57 0.69 -35.05
N THR A 107 -3.48 0.20 -34.45
CA THR A 107 -2.28 -0.27 -35.16
C THR A 107 -2.39 -1.76 -35.52
N HIS A 108 -2.48 -2.07 -36.82
CA HIS A 108 -2.22 -3.42 -37.35
C HIS A 108 -0.73 -3.58 -37.67
N GLN A 109 -0.25 -4.83 -37.73
CA GLN A 109 1.08 -5.14 -38.28
C GLN A 109 1.16 -4.61 -39.73
N GLY A 110 1.77 -3.44 -39.92
CA GLY A 110 1.88 -2.77 -41.22
C GLY A 110 1.51 -1.28 -41.26
N GLY A 111 0.99 -0.71 -40.16
CA GLY A 111 0.66 0.72 -40.07
C GLY A 111 -0.77 1.00 -39.60
N ALA A 112 -1.10 2.28 -39.42
CA ALA A 112 -2.46 2.71 -39.10
C ALA A 112 -3.41 2.29 -40.22
N ASN A 113 -4.43 1.50 -39.89
CA ASN A 113 -5.46 1.14 -40.88
C ASN A 113 -6.20 2.44 -41.29
N PRO A 114 -6.11 2.86 -42.56
CA PRO A 114 -6.66 4.14 -43.01
C PRO A 114 -8.19 4.21 -42.89
N ASP A 115 -8.86 3.06 -42.85
CA ASP A 115 -10.32 2.97 -42.88
C ASP A 115 -10.98 3.03 -41.50
N ILE A 116 -10.22 2.97 -40.39
CA ILE A 116 -10.80 3.01 -39.03
C ILE A 116 -11.37 4.41 -38.70
N TRP A 117 -10.90 5.48 -39.35
CA TRP A 117 -11.20 6.86 -38.95
C TRP A 117 -12.54 7.44 -39.43
N LYS A 118 -13.38 6.65 -40.10
CA LYS A 118 -14.75 7.07 -40.44
C LYS A 118 -15.60 6.97 -39.17
N ALA A 119 -16.27 8.04 -38.74
CA ALA A 119 -16.97 8.09 -37.46
C ALA A 119 -17.96 6.93 -37.20
N GLY A 120 -18.62 6.43 -38.25
CA GLY A 120 -19.46 5.22 -38.19
C GLY A 120 -18.64 3.96 -37.90
N ASP A 121 -17.49 3.80 -38.56
CA ASP A 121 -16.58 2.67 -38.38
C ASP A 121 -15.78 2.76 -37.07
N VAL A 122 -15.50 3.94 -36.51
CA VAL A 122 -14.88 4.08 -35.17
C VAL A 122 -15.83 3.60 -34.08
N LEU A 123 -17.09 4.03 -34.12
CA LEU A 123 -18.10 3.65 -33.13
C LEU A 123 -18.45 2.17 -33.30
N GLN A 124 -18.65 1.72 -34.54
CA GLN A 124 -18.85 0.32 -34.87
C GLN A 124 -17.61 -0.49 -34.44
N THR A 125 -16.37 -0.10 -34.74
CA THR A 125 -15.15 -0.84 -34.36
C THR A 125 -14.84 -0.74 -32.87
N ALA A 126 -15.26 0.30 -32.14
CA ALA A 126 -15.15 0.34 -30.67
C ALA A 126 -16.16 -0.61 -30.01
N ILE A 127 -17.41 -0.63 -30.51
CA ILE A 127 -18.47 -1.57 -30.09
C ILE A 127 -18.13 -3.00 -30.53
N THR A 128 -17.61 -3.15 -31.73
CA THR A 128 -17.28 -4.43 -32.37
C THR A 128 -15.91 -4.89 -31.94
N ASN A 129 -14.95 -4.09 -31.43
CA ASN A 129 -13.75 -4.59 -30.75
C ASN A 129 -14.06 -4.93 -29.30
N ALA A 130 -14.94 -4.18 -28.62
CA ALA A 130 -15.55 -4.66 -27.39
C ALA A 130 -16.32 -5.98 -27.60
N GLY A 131 -16.91 -6.18 -28.80
CA GLY A 131 -17.65 -7.36 -29.29
C GLY A 131 -16.82 -8.51 -29.92
N ILE A 132 -15.69 -8.21 -30.58
CA ILE A 132 -14.78 -9.12 -31.30
C ILE A 132 -13.80 -9.70 -30.31
N ILE A 133 -13.45 -8.95 -29.26
CA ILE A 133 -12.82 -9.52 -28.05
C ILE A 133 -13.77 -10.56 -27.42
N THR A 134 -15.10 -10.37 -27.49
CA THR A 134 -16.08 -11.35 -27.01
C THR A 134 -16.15 -12.62 -27.89
N VAL A 135 -15.96 -12.50 -29.21
CA VAL A 135 -15.97 -13.66 -30.12
C VAL A 135 -14.62 -14.39 -30.16
N HIS A 136 -13.49 -13.70 -29.94
CA HIS A 136 -12.18 -14.34 -29.90
C HIS A 136 -11.79 -14.86 -28.51
N ALA A 137 -12.38 -14.37 -27.41
CA ALA A 137 -12.25 -15.00 -26.09
C ALA A 137 -12.88 -16.41 -26.07
N ALA A 138 -13.96 -16.63 -26.84
CA ALA A 138 -14.58 -17.95 -27.03
C ALA A 138 -13.82 -18.85 -28.04
N LYS A 139 -12.81 -18.31 -28.75
CA LYS A 139 -11.99 -19.02 -29.76
C LYS A 139 -10.49 -18.83 -29.56
N GLY A 140 -10.03 -18.56 -28.33
CA GLY A 140 -8.61 -18.53 -27.95
C GLY A 140 -7.75 -17.40 -28.54
N SER A 141 -8.24 -16.55 -29.45
CA SER A 141 -7.42 -15.56 -30.13
C SER A 141 -7.35 -14.22 -29.37
N VAL A 142 -6.53 -14.18 -28.33
CA VAL A 142 -6.10 -12.91 -27.72
C VAL A 142 -5.00 -12.33 -28.62
N SER A 143 -5.31 -11.27 -29.37
CA SER A 143 -4.35 -10.65 -30.30
C SER A 143 -3.21 -9.96 -29.53
N SER A 144 -2.04 -9.86 -30.18
CA SER A 144 -0.84 -9.13 -29.73
C SER A 144 -1.05 -7.67 -29.29
N GLN A 145 -2.27 -7.13 -29.38
CA GLN A 145 -2.61 -5.76 -29.03
C GLN A 145 -2.73 -5.52 -27.51
N ASN A 146 -2.84 -6.56 -26.67
CA ASN A 146 -2.93 -6.37 -25.22
C ASN A 146 -1.58 -6.02 -24.56
N VAL A 147 -0.46 -6.24 -25.25
CA VAL A 147 0.91 -6.00 -24.74
C VAL A 147 1.21 -4.53 -24.50
N THR A 148 0.77 -3.70 -25.43
CA THR A 148 1.11 -2.28 -25.46
C THR A 148 0.35 -1.48 -24.40
N MET A 149 -0.75 -2.03 -23.87
CA MET A 149 -1.68 -1.32 -23.00
C MET A 149 -1.15 -1.16 -21.57
N ILE A 150 -0.60 -2.23 -20.97
CA ILE A 150 -0.08 -2.19 -19.59
C ILE A 150 1.24 -1.42 -19.54
N LEU A 151 2.17 -1.68 -20.47
CA LEU A 151 3.41 -0.90 -20.58
C LEU A 151 3.11 0.59 -20.86
N GLY A 152 2.18 0.86 -21.77
CA GLY A 152 1.73 2.22 -22.07
C GLY A 152 1.14 2.91 -20.85
N ALA A 153 0.26 2.23 -20.11
CA ALA A 153 -0.30 2.71 -18.85
C ALA A 153 0.78 3.00 -17.79
N MET A 154 1.75 2.11 -17.64
CA MET A 154 2.84 2.25 -16.67
C MET A 154 3.76 3.43 -16.96
N ILE A 155 3.89 3.83 -18.22
CA ILE A 155 4.69 4.99 -18.64
C ILE A 155 3.85 6.27 -18.60
N LEU A 156 2.67 6.24 -19.22
CA LEU A 156 1.85 7.43 -19.46
C LEU A 156 1.15 7.93 -18.21
N GLY A 157 0.77 7.05 -17.28
CA GLY A 157 0.17 7.44 -16.01
C GLY A 157 1.07 8.41 -15.24
N PRO A 158 2.29 7.99 -14.89
CA PRO A 158 3.29 8.83 -14.26
C PRO A 158 3.69 10.08 -15.07
N LEU A 159 3.90 9.91 -16.37
CA LEU A 159 4.29 11.02 -17.25
C LEU A 159 3.21 12.10 -17.29
N GLY A 160 1.95 11.71 -17.43
CA GLY A 160 0.83 12.66 -17.48
C GLY A 160 0.62 13.38 -16.16
N ALA A 161 0.75 12.68 -15.03
CA ALA A 161 0.75 13.31 -13.72
C ALA A 161 1.91 14.29 -13.53
N TRP A 162 3.12 13.96 -14.01
CA TRP A 162 4.26 14.86 -13.96
C TRP A 162 4.05 16.12 -14.81
N LEU A 163 3.52 15.97 -16.02
CA LEU A 163 3.23 17.09 -16.92
C LEU A 163 2.17 18.02 -16.36
N ILE A 164 1.05 17.49 -15.85
CA ILE A 164 0.01 18.34 -15.24
C ILE A 164 0.52 19.02 -13.97
N LYS A 165 1.33 18.33 -13.15
CA LYS A 165 1.98 18.93 -11.97
C LYS A 165 2.86 20.12 -12.34
N LYS A 166 3.61 20.00 -13.44
CA LYS A 166 4.45 21.10 -13.96
C LYS A 166 3.61 22.24 -14.51
N PHE A 167 2.55 21.92 -15.25
CA PHE A 167 1.61 22.92 -15.74
C PHE A 167 0.96 23.69 -14.59
N ASP A 168 0.48 23.00 -13.54
CA ASP A 168 -0.17 23.63 -12.40
C ASP A 168 0.81 24.49 -11.60
N ALA A 169 2.05 24.05 -11.40
CA ALA A 169 3.07 24.89 -10.77
C ALA A 169 3.30 26.22 -11.52
N TRP A 170 3.04 26.24 -12.83
CA TRP A 170 3.10 27.44 -13.65
C TRP A 170 1.74 28.20 -13.71
N ALA A 171 0.62 27.51 -13.79
CA ALA A 171 -0.70 28.12 -13.98
C ALA A 171 -1.30 28.66 -12.68
N GLN A 172 -1.18 27.93 -11.56
CA GLN A 172 -1.81 28.28 -10.29
C GLN A 172 -1.49 29.69 -9.79
N PRO A 173 -0.22 30.15 -9.77
CA PRO A 173 0.10 31.49 -9.28
C PRO A 173 -0.46 32.62 -10.16
N ARG A 174 -0.92 32.29 -11.38
CA ARG A 174 -1.45 33.23 -12.37
C ARG A 174 -2.98 33.17 -12.48
N THR A 175 -3.62 32.21 -11.80
CA THR A 175 -5.07 32.04 -11.85
C THR A 175 -5.73 33.04 -10.92
N LYS A 176 -6.77 33.72 -11.42
CA LYS A 176 -7.57 34.62 -10.59
C LYS A 176 -8.44 33.82 -9.63
N VAL A 177 -8.60 34.35 -8.42
CA VAL A 177 -9.51 33.80 -7.40
C VAL A 177 -10.90 33.62 -8.00
N GLY A 178 -11.51 32.44 -7.78
CA GLY A 178 -12.82 32.05 -8.33
C GLY A 178 -12.77 31.38 -9.71
N LEU A 179 -11.66 31.49 -10.46
CA LEU A 179 -11.45 30.73 -11.71
C LEU A 179 -10.60 29.46 -11.51
N GLU A 180 -10.12 29.21 -10.30
CA GLU A 180 -9.26 28.08 -9.97
C GLU A 180 -9.87 26.74 -10.35
N MET A 181 -11.14 26.49 -9.99
CA MET A 181 -11.81 25.23 -10.31
C MET A 181 -11.96 25.01 -11.82
N LEU A 182 -12.20 26.10 -12.57
CA LEU A 182 -12.28 26.08 -14.03
C LEU A 182 -10.92 25.72 -14.63
N VAL A 183 -9.87 26.45 -14.27
CA VAL A 183 -8.50 26.17 -14.74
C VAL A 183 -8.08 24.76 -14.34
N ASN A 184 -8.45 24.32 -13.14
CA ASN A 184 -8.09 23.01 -12.61
C ASN A 184 -8.65 21.86 -13.45
N ASN A 185 -9.96 21.89 -13.70
CA ASN A 185 -10.63 20.82 -14.42
C ASN A 185 -10.30 20.86 -15.92
N PHE A 186 -10.30 22.05 -16.54
CA PHE A 186 -10.02 22.16 -17.98
C PHE A 186 -8.57 21.82 -18.33
N SER A 187 -7.58 22.27 -17.54
CA SER A 187 -6.18 21.94 -17.81
C SER A 187 -5.88 20.46 -17.62
N ALA A 188 -6.47 19.81 -16.61
CA ALA A 188 -6.37 18.37 -16.44
C ALA A 188 -7.00 17.63 -17.63
N GLY A 189 -8.20 18.05 -18.05
CA GLY A 189 -8.90 17.47 -19.21
C GLY A 189 -8.13 17.63 -20.51
N PHE A 190 -7.64 18.83 -20.81
CA PHE A 190 -6.85 19.08 -22.02
C PHE A 190 -5.51 18.36 -22.00
N MET A 191 -4.78 18.38 -20.88
CA MET A 191 -3.52 17.65 -20.75
C MET A 191 -3.74 16.15 -20.97
N ALA A 192 -4.75 15.58 -20.33
CA ALA A 192 -5.13 14.19 -20.50
C ALA A 192 -5.48 13.85 -21.96
N MET A 193 -6.25 14.71 -22.64
CA MET A 193 -6.58 14.57 -24.06
C MET A 193 -5.33 14.62 -24.95
N PHE A 194 -4.44 15.60 -24.74
CA PHE A 194 -3.21 15.72 -25.53
C PHE A 194 -2.29 14.51 -25.36
N ILE A 195 -2.14 14.01 -24.13
CA ILE A 195 -1.32 12.83 -23.86
C ILE A 195 -1.98 11.59 -24.45
N ALA A 196 -3.30 11.45 -24.39
CA ALA A 196 -4.01 10.35 -25.03
C ALA A 196 -3.81 10.36 -26.56
N ILE A 197 -3.86 11.53 -27.20
CA ILE A 197 -3.57 11.68 -28.64
C ILE A 197 -2.10 11.35 -28.94
N PHE A 198 -1.17 11.89 -28.14
CA PHE A 198 0.26 11.57 -28.24
C PHE A 198 0.52 10.07 -28.09
N ALA A 199 -0.22 9.41 -27.21
CA ALA A 199 -0.12 7.97 -27.00
C ALA A 199 -0.49 7.18 -28.27
N VAL A 200 -1.55 7.60 -28.96
CA VAL A 200 -2.00 6.98 -30.22
C VAL A 200 -0.92 7.03 -31.30
N PHE A 201 -0.36 8.22 -31.55
CA PHE A 201 0.53 8.41 -32.70
C PHE A 201 2.00 8.08 -32.44
N ILE A 202 2.46 8.19 -31.19
CA ILE A 202 3.89 8.05 -30.86
C ILE A 202 4.15 6.85 -29.97
N VAL A 203 3.41 6.73 -28.86
CA VAL A 203 3.69 5.66 -27.88
C VAL A 203 3.28 4.29 -28.40
N GLY A 204 2.15 4.17 -29.07
CA GLY A 204 1.68 2.92 -29.69
C GLY A 204 2.73 2.28 -30.60
N PRO A 205 3.22 2.98 -31.65
CA PRO A 205 4.26 2.46 -32.53
C PRO A 205 5.58 2.12 -31.82
N VAL A 206 6.00 2.94 -30.84
CA VAL A 206 7.23 2.70 -30.08
C VAL A 206 7.12 1.43 -29.25
N ILE A 207 6.05 1.28 -28.47
CA ILE A 207 5.85 0.10 -27.62
C ILE A 207 5.60 -1.14 -28.48
N GLY A 208 4.88 -1.02 -29.60
CA GLY A 208 4.73 -2.10 -30.57
C GLY A 208 6.08 -2.57 -31.13
N GLY A 209 6.96 -1.63 -31.48
CA GLY A 209 8.33 -1.93 -31.91
C GLY A 209 9.15 -2.66 -30.84
N VAL A 210 9.12 -2.16 -29.60
CA VAL A 210 9.80 -2.81 -28.46
C VAL A 210 9.25 -4.22 -28.23
N THR A 211 7.94 -4.38 -28.27
CA THR A 211 7.28 -5.68 -28.12
C THR A 211 7.70 -6.65 -29.20
N ASN A 212 7.75 -6.23 -30.46
CA ASN A 212 8.19 -7.08 -31.56
C ASN A 212 9.64 -7.55 -31.37
N VAL A 213 10.53 -6.67 -30.90
CA VAL A 213 11.92 -7.04 -30.58
C VAL A 213 11.98 -8.03 -29.42
N LEU A 214 11.21 -7.80 -28.36
CA LEU A 214 11.14 -8.70 -27.20
C LEU A 214 10.56 -10.06 -27.58
N SER A 215 9.48 -10.10 -28.37
CA SER A 215 8.90 -11.33 -28.91
C SER A 215 9.91 -12.09 -29.77
N ALA A 216 10.61 -11.40 -30.67
CA ALA A 216 11.66 -12.03 -31.49
C ALA A 216 12.80 -12.60 -30.63
N ALA A 217 13.19 -11.90 -29.55
CA ALA A 217 14.18 -12.41 -28.61
C ALA A 217 13.70 -13.66 -27.87
N VAL A 218 12.44 -13.66 -27.40
CA VAL A 218 11.82 -14.83 -26.77
C VAL A 218 11.73 -16.00 -27.76
N ASP A 219 11.34 -15.76 -29.02
CA ASP A 219 11.28 -16.78 -30.06
C ASP A 219 12.66 -17.40 -30.34
N VAL A 220 13.73 -16.59 -30.35
CA VAL A 220 15.11 -17.08 -30.49
C VAL A 220 15.47 -17.98 -29.31
N LEU A 221 15.17 -17.56 -28.08
CA LEU A 221 15.43 -18.36 -26.89
C LEU A 221 14.64 -19.68 -26.91
N GLN A 222 13.38 -19.63 -27.35
CA GLN A 222 12.53 -20.82 -27.43
C GLN A 222 13.00 -21.80 -28.51
N LYS A 223 13.34 -21.32 -29.71
CA LYS A 223 13.87 -22.15 -30.80
C LYS A 223 15.18 -22.86 -30.45
N ASN A 224 16.00 -22.25 -29.60
CA ASN A 224 17.26 -22.83 -29.14
C ASN A 224 17.14 -23.60 -27.82
N ASN A 225 15.92 -23.79 -27.28
CA ASN A 225 15.67 -24.39 -25.95
C ASN A 225 16.41 -23.67 -24.79
N LEU A 226 16.68 -22.38 -24.94
CA LEU A 226 17.37 -21.52 -23.97
C LEU A 226 16.42 -20.70 -23.11
N ILE A 227 15.10 -20.83 -23.30
CA ILE A 227 14.10 -20.06 -22.54
C ILE A 227 14.25 -20.26 -21.02
N ALA A 228 14.71 -21.43 -20.57
CA ALA A 228 14.98 -21.68 -19.17
C ALA A 228 16.03 -20.73 -18.56
N LEU A 229 16.99 -20.25 -19.36
CA LEU A 229 18.06 -19.35 -18.91
C LEU A 229 17.54 -17.95 -18.56
N THR A 230 16.34 -17.56 -18.99
CA THR A 230 15.76 -16.27 -18.59
C THR A 230 15.59 -16.16 -17.08
N ASN A 231 15.36 -17.28 -16.38
CA ASN A 231 15.19 -17.31 -14.93
C ASN A 231 16.46 -16.98 -14.15
N ILE A 232 17.63 -17.02 -14.78
CA ILE A 232 18.86 -16.48 -14.20
C ILE A 232 18.70 -14.98 -13.88
N PHE A 233 17.86 -14.28 -14.65
CA PHE A 233 17.60 -12.85 -14.47
C PHE A 233 16.22 -12.60 -13.84
N VAL A 234 15.19 -13.33 -14.26
CA VAL A 234 13.80 -13.06 -13.87
C VAL A 234 13.55 -13.33 -12.39
N ASP A 235 13.97 -14.48 -11.85
CA ASP A 235 13.73 -14.80 -10.43
C ASP A 235 14.46 -13.84 -9.47
N PRO A 236 15.74 -13.49 -9.71
CA PRO A 236 16.39 -12.43 -8.94
C PRO A 236 15.70 -11.07 -9.08
N ALA A 237 15.31 -10.68 -10.30
CA ALA A 237 14.65 -9.40 -10.55
C ALA A 237 13.29 -9.31 -9.85
N LYS A 238 12.54 -10.42 -9.79
CA LYS A 238 11.28 -10.53 -9.06
C LYS A 238 11.44 -10.19 -7.57
N ILE A 239 12.49 -10.69 -6.93
CA ILE A 239 12.79 -10.40 -5.51
C ILE A 239 13.15 -8.93 -5.30
N LEU A 240 13.68 -8.26 -6.33
CA LEU A 240 13.91 -6.82 -6.38
C LEU A 240 12.65 -6.02 -6.75
N PHE A 241 11.46 -6.63 -6.64
CA PHE A 241 10.15 -6.04 -6.93
C PHE A 241 9.95 -5.61 -8.39
N LEU A 242 10.66 -6.25 -9.33
CA LEU A 242 10.45 -6.07 -10.77
C LEU A 242 9.45 -7.08 -11.35
N ASN A 243 8.82 -7.92 -10.53
CA ASN A 243 7.90 -8.97 -10.93
C ASN A 243 6.72 -8.45 -11.75
N ASN A 244 6.09 -7.35 -11.31
CA ASN A 244 4.94 -6.82 -12.02
C ASN A 244 5.29 -6.25 -13.41
N ALA A 245 6.46 -5.62 -13.52
CA ALA A 245 6.95 -5.08 -14.79
C ALA A 245 7.34 -6.19 -15.77
N ILE A 246 7.99 -7.26 -15.28
CA ILE A 246 8.39 -8.39 -16.11
C ILE A 246 7.17 -9.22 -16.51
N ASN A 247 6.31 -9.58 -15.54
CA ASN A 247 5.16 -10.43 -15.79
C ASN A 247 4.13 -9.72 -16.67
N TYR A 248 3.56 -8.60 -16.21
CA TYR A 248 2.47 -7.94 -16.93
C TYR A 248 2.95 -7.03 -18.06
N GLY A 249 4.20 -6.57 -18.01
CA GLY A 249 4.77 -5.73 -19.07
C GLY A 249 5.37 -6.51 -20.23
N ILE A 250 5.97 -7.69 -20.00
CA ILE A 250 6.73 -8.41 -21.03
C ILE A 250 6.18 -9.82 -21.26
N LEU A 251 6.14 -10.66 -20.23
CA LEU A 251 5.90 -12.10 -20.39
C LEU A 251 4.44 -12.42 -20.71
N ALA A 252 3.50 -11.89 -19.92
CA ALA A 252 2.10 -12.19 -20.07
C ALA A 252 1.58 -11.82 -21.46
N PRO A 253 1.95 -10.66 -22.03
CA PRO A 253 1.46 -10.33 -23.35
C PRO A 253 2.04 -11.17 -24.50
N ILE A 254 3.31 -11.56 -24.44
CA ILE A 254 3.91 -12.51 -25.40
C ILE A 254 3.24 -13.88 -25.25
N GLY A 255 3.03 -14.31 -24.01
CA GLY A 255 2.36 -15.57 -23.68
C GLY A 255 0.93 -15.62 -24.21
N LEU A 256 0.17 -14.52 -24.13
CA LEU A 256 -1.19 -14.45 -24.69
C LEU A 256 -1.19 -14.61 -26.22
N GLY A 257 -0.21 -14.04 -26.92
CA GLY A 257 -0.01 -14.28 -28.34
C GLY A 257 0.26 -15.75 -28.67
N GLN A 258 1.04 -16.44 -27.82
CA GLN A 258 1.28 -17.88 -27.95
C GLN A 258 0.04 -18.73 -27.66
N VAL A 259 -0.77 -18.36 -26.65
CA VAL A 259 -2.07 -19.02 -26.38
C VAL A 259 -2.99 -18.91 -27.59
N ALA A 260 -3.01 -17.75 -28.26
CA ALA A 260 -3.80 -17.57 -29.47
C ALA A 260 -3.40 -18.50 -30.62
N ALA A 261 -2.10 -18.79 -30.76
CA ALA A 261 -1.59 -19.66 -31.81
C ALA A 261 -1.58 -21.16 -31.43
N HIS A 262 -1.36 -21.49 -30.15
CA HIS A 262 -1.00 -22.83 -29.69
C HIS A 262 -1.87 -23.36 -28.54
N GLY A 263 -2.78 -22.54 -27.99
CA GLY A 263 -3.71 -22.89 -26.92
C GLY A 263 -3.13 -22.80 -25.50
N PHE A 264 -1.81 -22.65 -25.33
CA PHE A 264 -1.15 -22.45 -24.05
C PHE A 264 0.21 -21.75 -24.23
N SER A 265 0.80 -21.26 -23.13
CA SER A 265 2.17 -20.75 -23.11
C SER A 265 2.89 -21.15 -21.83
N ASN A 266 4.16 -21.55 -21.96
CA ASN A 266 5.03 -21.81 -20.82
C ASN A 266 5.66 -20.51 -20.26
N LEU A 267 5.51 -19.37 -20.93
CA LEU A 267 6.06 -18.07 -20.46
C LEU A 267 5.40 -17.60 -19.17
N PHE A 268 4.12 -17.92 -18.97
CA PHE A 268 3.40 -17.60 -17.73
C PHE A 268 3.96 -18.35 -16.51
N MET A 269 4.71 -19.43 -16.72
CA MET A 269 5.35 -20.18 -15.62
C MET A 269 6.68 -19.56 -15.17
N ILE A 270 7.27 -18.67 -15.96
CA ILE A 270 8.59 -18.09 -15.66
C ILE A 270 8.53 -17.29 -14.35
N GLU A 271 7.51 -16.45 -14.14
CA GLU A 271 7.38 -15.67 -12.90
C GLU A 271 6.44 -16.33 -11.88
N ASN A 272 5.36 -16.97 -12.33
CA ASN A 272 4.28 -17.42 -11.45
C ASN A 272 4.54 -18.80 -10.81
N ASN A 273 5.64 -19.48 -11.15
CA ASN A 273 5.99 -20.76 -10.55
C ASN A 273 6.28 -20.60 -9.04
N PRO A 274 5.50 -21.22 -8.14
CA PRO A 274 5.72 -21.09 -6.71
C PRO A 274 6.84 -22.00 -6.17
N GLY A 275 7.36 -22.92 -6.99
CA GLY A 275 8.36 -23.90 -6.59
C GLY A 275 9.65 -23.30 -6.03
N PRO A 276 10.33 -22.34 -6.72
CA PRO A 276 11.59 -21.78 -6.23
C PRO A 276 11.47 -21.17 -4.83
N GLY A 277 10.41 -20.40 -4.56
CA GLY A 277 10.12 -19.82 -3.25
C GLY A 277 9.78 -20.87 -2.19
N LEU A 278 8.96 -21.86 -2.53
CA LEU A 278 8.65 -22.99 -1.65
C LEU A 278 9.93 -23.71 -1.20
N GLY A 279 10.86 -23.96 -2.13
CA GLY A 279 12.14 -24.63 -1.82
C GLY A 279 12.98 -23.87 -0.79
N VAL A 280 13.10 -22.55 -0.94
CA VAL A 280 13.80 -21.68 0.03
C VAL A 280 13.13 -21.78 1.41
N LEU A 281 11.81 -21.64 1.46
CA LEU A 281 11.07 -21.64 2.72
C LEU A 281 11.13 -23.00 3.44
N LEU A 282 11.05 -24.11 2.70
CA LEU A 282 11.25 -25.45 3.25
C LEU A 282 12.66 -25.61 3.85
N ALA A 283 13.68 -25.04 3.21
CA ALA A 283 15.05 -25.09 3.71
C ALA A 283 15.21 -24.29 5.01
N PHE A 284 14.56 -23.12 5.13
CA PHE A 284 14.52 -22.36 6.39
C PHE A 284 13.69 -23.05 7.47
N TRP A 285 12.58 -23.71 7.12
CA TRP A 285 11.79 -24.44 8.10
C TRP A 285 12.57 -25.61 8.71
N ILE A 286 13.36 -26.34 7.89
CA ILE A 286 14.12 -27.50 8.37
C ILE A 286 15.45 -27.08 9.01
N TYR A 287 16.24 -26.23 8.33
CA TYR A 287 17.63 -25.92 8.68
C TYR A 287 17.87 -24.49 9.15
N GLY A 288 16.86 -23.62 9.10
CA GLY A 288 16.97 -22.25 9.62
C GLY A 288 17.15 -22.21 11.14
N LYS A 289 17.45 -21.03 11.66
CA LYS A 289 17.60 -20.75 13.09
C LYS A 289 16.55 -19.74 13.56
N SER A 290 16.31 -19.72 14.87
CA SER A 290 15.51 -18.70 15.57
C SER A 290 14.18 -18.35 14.88
N THR A 291 13.89 -17.05 14.74
CA THR A 291 12.70 -16.43 14.15
C THR A 291 12.47 -16.83 12.68
N ALA A 292 13.54 -17.01 11.89
CA ALA A 292 13.43 -17.42 10.49
C ALA A 292 12.86 -18.84 10.37
N LYS A 293 13.26 -19.75 11.26
CA LYS A 293 12.70 -21.11 11.32
C LYS A 293 11.24 -21.10 11.76
N ALA A 294 10.92 -20.31 12.79
CA ALA A 294 9.57 -20.22 13.36
C ALA A 294 8.55 -19.60 12.39
N SER A 295 8.98 -18.63 11.58
CA SER A 295 8.12 -17.92 10.62
C SER A 295 7.94 -18.63 9.27
N ALA A 296 8.85 -19.55 8.90
CA ALA A 296 8.81 -20.23 7.61
C ALA A 296 7.51 -21.02 7.32
N PRO A 297 6.91 -21.78 8.26
CA PRO A 297 5.65 -22.51 8.01
C PRO A 297 4.49 -21.59 7.61
N GLY A 298 4.33 -20.46 8.31
CA GLY A 298 3.30 -19.47 7.96
C GLY A 298 3.56 -18.84 6.59
N ALA A 299 4.82 -18.54 6.29
CA ALA A 299 5.22 -18.03 4.98
C ALA A 299 4.96 -19.04 3.85
N ILE A 300 5.13 -20.36 4.08
CA ILE A 300 4.82 -21.41 3.09
C ILE A 300 3.36 -21.37 2.69
N ILE A 301 2.46 -21.29 3.67
CA ILE A 301 1.00 -21.25 3.41
C ILE A 301 0.67 -20.00 2.58
N ILE A 302 1.17 -18.84 2.99
CA ILE A 302 0.91 -17.56 2.32
C ILE A 302 1.49 -17.54 0.89
N GLN A 303 2.69 -18.09 0.70
CA GLN A 303 3.37 -18.10 -0.60
C GLN A 303 2.78 -19.14 -1.55
N PHE A 304 2.71 -20.39 -1.11
CA PHE A 304 2.40 -21.51 -1.99
C PHE A 304 0.91 -21.61 -2.26
N ILE A 305 0.08 -21.47 -1.23
CA ILE A 305 -1.38 -21.54 -1.31
C ILE A 305 -1.98 -20.16 -1.59
N GLY A 306 -1.49 -19.13 -0.90
CA GLY A 306 -1.97 -17.76 -1.09
C GLY A 306 -1.43 -17.09 -2.36
N GLY A 307 -0.30 -17.55 -2.90
CA GLY A 307 0.30 -16.98 -4.12
C GLY A 307 0.95 -15.61 -3.92
N ILE A 308 1.23 -15.23 -2.67
CA ILE A 308 1.91 -13.98 -2.33
C ILE A 308 3.41 -14.27 -2.26
N HIS A 309 4.08 -14.12 -3.39
CA HIS A 309 5.51 -14.44 -3.54
C HIS A 309 6.41 -13.50 -2.73
N GLU A 310 5.94 -12.29 -2.44
CA GLU A 310 6.69 -11.29 -1.68
C GLU A 310 6.99 -11.73 -0.24
N ILE A 311 6.29 -12.75 0.28
CA ILE A 311 6.52 -13.24 1.65
C ILE A 311 7.84 -13.99 1.81
N TYR A 312 8.38 -14.58 0.73
CA TYR A 312 9.67 -15.31 0.80
C TYR A 312 10.88 -14.45 0.41
N PHE A 313 10.67 -13.28 -0.19
CA PHE A 313 11.76 -12.38 -0.59
C PHE A 313 12.72 -12.01 0.56
N PRO A 314 12.24 -11.76 1.79
CA PRO A 314 13.13 -11.53 2.93
C PRO A 314 14.08 -12.68 3.20
N PHE A 315 13.61 -13.92 3.10
CA PHE A 315 14.42 -15.11 3.33
C PHE A 315 15.59 -15.19 2.34
N VAL A 316 15.38 -14.77 1.09
CA VAL A 316 16.45 -14.72 0.08
C VAL A 316 17.37 -13.52 0.30
N MET A 317 16.83 -12.35 0.64
CA MET A 317 17.64 -11.15 0.83
C MET A 317 18.51 -11.19 2.10
N MET A 318 18.14 -11.99 3.11
CA MET A 318 19.00 -12.28 4.26
C MET A 318 20.35 -12.88 3.84
N LYS A 319 20.38 -13.63 2.73
CA LYS A 319 21.60 -14.29 2.25
C LYS A 319 21.71 -14.19 0.74
N PRO A 320 22.52 -13.27 0.20
CA PRO A 320 22.64 -13.05 -1.24
C PRO A 320 22.97 -14.31 -2.06
N ALA A 321 23.63 -15.31 -1.49
CA ALA A 321 23.86 -16.59 -2.15
C ALA A 321 22.54 -17.33 -2.52
N LEU A 322 21.44 -17.09 -1.81
CA LEU A 322 20.14 -17.66 -2.10
C LEU A 322 19.50 -17.13 -3.40
N PHE A 323 20.01 -16.02 -3.97
CA PHE A 323 19.63 -15.62 -5.34
C PHE A 323 19.98 -16.70 -6.36
N LEU A 324 21.07 -17.45 -6.15
CA LEU A 324 21.42 -18.60 -6.99
C LEU A 324 20.40 -19.73 -6.84
N SER A 325 19.89 -19.94 -5.62
CA SER A 325 18.89 -20.98 -5.33
C SER A 325 17.60 -20.77 -6.12
N VAL A 326 17.05 -19.55 -6.05
CA VAL A 326 15.80 -19.22 -6.75
C VAL A 326 15.98 -19.21 -8.26
N ALA A 327 17.11 -18.69 -8.75
CA ALA A 327 17.43 -18.67 -10.18
C ALA A 327 17.51 -20.10 -10.75
N LEU A 328 18.26 -21.00 -10.10
CA LEU A 328 18.39 -22.38 -10.56
C LEU A 328 17.09 -23.17 -10.39
N GLY A 329 16.34 -22.93 -9.31
CA GLY A 329 15.00 -23.48 -9.15
C GLY A 329 14.07 -23.08 -10.30
N GLY A 330 14.07 -21.80 -10.68
CA GLY A 330 13.28 -21.32 -11.81
C GLY A 330 13.74 -21.89 -13.14
N VAL A 331 15.06 -21.91 -13.41
CA VAL A 331 15.63 -22.55 -14.61
C VAL A 331 15.14 -23.99 -14.72
N THR A 332 15.15 -24.76 -13.62
CA THR A 332 14.63 -26.14 -13.61
C THR A 332 13.15 -26.20 -13.97
N GLY A 333 12.31 -25.33 -13.41
CA GLY A 333 10.89 -25.27 -13.73
C GLY A 333 10.62 -24.98 -15.20
N THR A 334 11.21 -23.92 -15.73
CA THR A 334 11.01 -23.52 -17.13
C THR A 334 11.64 -24.51 -18.11
N LEU A 335 12.76 -25.14 -17.76
CA LEU A 335 13.31 -26.23 -18.55
C LEU A 335 12.35 -27.42 -18.59
N THR A 336 11.77 -27.78 -17.44
CA THR A 336 10.79 -28.88 -17.35
C THR A 336 9.56 -28.60 -18.21
N THR A 337 8.98 -27.40 -18.12
CA THR A 337 7.82 -27.05 -18.96
C THR A 337 8.16 -26.96 -20.44
N SER A 338 9.38 -26.51 -20.78
CA SER A 338 9.88 -26.49 -22.15
C SER A 338 10.07 -27.90 -22.73
N LEU A 339 10.64 -28.83 -21.96
CA LEU A 339 10.89 -30.22 -22.40
C LEU A 339 9.60 -31.03 -22.51
N LEU A 340 8.65 -30.81 -21.61
CA LEU A 340 7.35 -31.51 -21.62
C LEU A 340 6.34 -30.86 -22.57
N HIS A 341 6.66 -29.71 -23.16
CA HIS A 341 5.75 -28.91 -23.99
C HIS A 341 4.41 -28.64 -23.29
N VAL A 342 4.48 -28.19 -22.03
CA VAL A 342 3.31 -27.86 -21.20
C VAL A 342 3.31 -26.38 -20.82
N GLY A 343 2.14 -25.81 -20.57
CA GLY A 343 2.00 -24.42 -20.14
C GLY A 343 0.56 -24.05 -19.78
N THR A 344 0.32 -22.78 -19.48
CA THR A 344 -0.99 -22.32 -18.99
C THR A 344 -1.70 -21.48 -20.04
N VAL A 345 -3.02 -21.33 -19.89
CA VAL A 345 -3.86 -20.49 -20.78
C VAL A 345 -3.81 -19.01 -20.40
N GLY A 346 -3.15 -18.68 -19.29
CA GLY A 346 -2.98 -17.33 -18.79
C GLY A 346 -2.06 -17.27 -17.57
N PRO A 347 -1.69 -16.07 -17.11
CA PRO A 347 -0.92 -15.91 -15.88
C PRO A 347 -1.77 -16.28 -14.66
N ALA A 348 -1.17 -16.97 -13.69
CA ALA A 348 -1.84 -17.28 -12.42
C ALA A 348 -1.86 -16.06 -11.49
N ALA A 349 -3.03 -15.52 -11.17
CA ALA A 349 -3.19 -14.35 -10.29
C ALA A 349 -4.16 -14.64 -9.14
N PRO A 350 -3.71 -14.68 -7.86
CA PRO A 350 -2.31 -14.62 -7.43
C PRO A 350 -1.51 -15.84 -7.92
N GLY A 351 -0.17 -15.81 -7.86
CA GLY A 351 0.70 -16.89 -8.37
C GLY A 351 0.71 -18.15 -7.50
N SER A 352 -0.44 -18.57 -6.97
CA SER A 352 -0.58 -19.72 -6.08
C SER A 352 -0.63 -21.03 -6.85
N ILE A 353 -0.39 -22.14 -6.16
CA ILE A 353 -0.60 -23.47 -6.73
C ILE A 353 -2.07 -23.68 -7.14
N ILE A 354 -3.03 -23.10 -6.41
CA ILE A 354 -4.46 -23.23 -6.69
C ILE A 354 -4.80 -22.51 -8.00
N ALA A 355 -4.38 -21.25 -8.13
CA ALA A 355 -4.59 -20.47 -9.34
C ALA A 355 -3.87 -21.13 -10.52
N LEU A 356 -2.66 -21.64 -10.29
CA LEU A 356 -1.88 -22.32 -11.31
C LEU A 356 -2.59 -23.57 -11.81
N ILE A 357 -3.05 -24.46 -10.94
CA ILE A 357 -3.88 -25.62 -11.30
C ILE A 357 -5.05 -25.15 -12.17
N GLY A 358 -5.67 -24.04 -11.80
CA GLY A 358 -6.83 -23.53 -12.50
C GLY A 358 -6.58 -23.04 -13.92
N VAL A 359 -5.43 -22.46 -14.19
CA VAL A 359 -5.05 -22.02 -15.55
C VAL A 359 -4.25 -23.10 -16.33
N SER A 360 -4.05 -24.28 -15.75
CA SER A 360 -3.21 -25.38 -16.28
C SER A 360 -3.97 -26.48 -17.02
N LEU A 361 -5.27 -26.32 -17.27
CA LEU A 361 -6.08 -27.34 -17.95
C LEU A 361 -6.62 -26.84 -19.30
N PRO A 362 -5.74 -26.51 -20.28
CA PRO A 362 -6.21 -26.20 -21.63
C PRO A 362 -7.01 -27.41 -22.16
N ASN A 363 -8.30 -27.20 -22.45
CA ASN A 363 -9.22 -28.22 -22.96
C ASN A 363 -9.33 -29.50 -22.11
N GLY A 364 -9.08 -29.42 -20.79
CA GLY A 364 -9.14 -30.58 -19.89
C GLY A 364 -7.95 -31.55 -19.99
N ASN A 365 -6.81 -31.13 -20.56
CA ASN A 365 -5.62 -31.97 -20.68
C ASN A 365 -4.93 -32.19 -19.32
N VAL A 366 -5.19 -33.33 -18.68
CA VAL A 366 -4.58 -33.73 -17.41
C VAL A 366 -3.06 -33.90 -17.51
N GLY A 367 -2.54 -34.32 -18.66
CA GLY A 367 -1.10 -34.43 -18.89
C GLY A 367 -0.37 -33.10 -18.78
N ASN A 368 -1.01 -32.01 -19.24
CA ASN A 368 -0.48 -30.65 -19.10
C ASN A 368 -0.40 -30.24 -17.62
N LEU A 369 -1.47 -30.49 -16.85
CA LEU A 369 -1.50 -30.25 -15.41
C LEU A 369 -0.40 -31.03 -14.67
N LEU A 370 -0.26 -32.33 -14.95
CA LEU A 370 0.78 -33.16 -14.32
C LEU A 370 2.20 -32.67 -14.65
N GLY A 371 2.44 -32.25 -15.91
CA GLY A 371 3.72 -31.65 -16.30
C GLY A 371 4.03 -30.34 -15.57
N ILE A 372 3.01 -29.50 -15.35
CA ILE A 372 3.15 -28.26 -14.57
C ILE A 372 3.42 -28.55 -13.10
N LEU A 373 2.67 -29.48 -12.49
CA LEU A 373 2.90 -29.88 -11.10
C LEU A 373 4.30 -30.48 -10.92
N LEU A 374 4.77 -31.26 -11.88
CA LEU A 374 6.14 -31.78 -11.90
C LEU A 374 7.17 -30.66 -11.98
N ALA A 375 6.96 -29.66 -12.85
CA ALA A 375 7.85 -28.49 -12.95
C ALA A 375 7.92 -27.72 -11.62
N VAL A 376 6.79 -27.50 -10.94
CA VAL A 376 6.74 -26.87 -9.61
C VAL A 376 7.52 -27.70 -8.59
N ALA A 377 7.30 -29.01 -8.54
CA ALA A 377 7.97 -29.91 -7.61
C ALA A 377 9.49 -29.96 -7.81
N LEU A 378 9.95 -30.06 -9.07
CA LEU A 378 11.38 -30.06 -9.38
C LEU A 378 12.04 -28.71 -9.08
N SER A 379 11.35 -27.60 -9.34
CA SER A 379 11.82 -26.26 -8.98
C SER A 379 12.00 -26.12 -7.46
N ALA A 380 11.01 -26.60 -6.69
CA ALA A 380 11.07 -26.61 -5.24
C ALA A 380 12.19 -27.49 -4.72
N LEU A 381 12.38 -28.68 -5.30
CA LEU A 381 13.46 -29.59 -4.93
C LEU A 381 14.84 -28.97 -5.15
N VAL A 382 15.10 -28.41 -6.34
CA VAL A 382 16.40 -27.80 -6.66
C VAL A 382 16.67 -26.60 -5.75
N SER A 383 15.70 -25.70 -5.59
CA SER A 383 15.85 -24.56 -4.70
C SER A 383 16.02 -25.00 -3.23
N PHE A 384 15.30 -26.03 -2.78
CA PHE A 384 15.46 -26.59 -1.44
C PHE A 384 16.88 -27.12 -1.21
N LEU A 385 17.41 -27.94 -2.12
CA LEU A 385 18.73 -28.55 -1.96
C LEU A 385 19.84 -27.50 -1.91
N ILE A 386 19.79 -26.49 -2.78
CA ILE A 386 20.76 -25.39 -2.81
C ILE A 386 20.63 -24.53 -1.55
N SER A 387 19.40 -24.15 -1.19
CA SER A 387 19.14 -23.36 0.02
C SER A 387 19.58 -24.10 1.28
N ALA A 388 19.26 -25.38 1.41
CA ALA A 388 19.65 -26.22 2.54
C ALA A 388 21.18 -26.29 2.66
N PHE A 389 21.89 -26.44 1.53
CA PHE A 389 23.35 -26.42 1.52
C PHE A 389 23.93 -25.08 1.99
N ILE A 390 23.39 -23.96 1.48
CA ILE A 390 23.83 -22.61 1.85
C ILE A 390 23.56 -22.33 3.34
N ILE A 391 22.35 -22.65 3.82
CA ILE A 391 21.93 -22.39 5.20
C ILE A 391 22.72 -23.26 6.19
N ARG A 392 22.96 -24.54 5.89
CA ARG A 392 23.71 -25.44 6.78
C ARG A 392 25.19 -25.08 6.93
N ARG A 393 25.76 -24.40 5.94
CA ARG A 393 27.17 -23.96 5.96
C ARG A 393 27.34 -22.55 6.48
N ASP A 394 26.25 -21.90 6.82
CA ASP A 394 26.28 -20.57 7.35
C ASP A 394 26.73 -20.54 8.81
N LYS A 395 27.70 -19.68 9.07
CA LYS A 395 28.31 -19.45 10.38
C LYS A 395 27.90 -18.10 10.97
N SER A 396 27.05 -17.31 10.30
CA SER A 396 26.58 -16.04 10.84
C SER A 396 25.81 -16.25 12.16
N THR A 397 25.91 -15.25 13.04
CA THR A 397 25.23 -15.23 14.34
C THR A 397 23.75 -14.87 14.17
N ASP A 398 22.93 -15.17 15.17
CA ASP A 398 21.49 -14.86 15.12
C ASP A 398 21.22 -13.34 15.03
N GLU A 399 22.13 -12.49 15.56
CA GLU A 399 22.09 -11.02 15.41
C GLU A 399 22.21 -10.54 13.96
N ASP A 400 23.09 -11.16 13.14
CA ASP A 400 23.26 -10.81 11.73
C ASP A 400 21.98 -11.11 10.91
N LEU A 401 21.23 -12.13 11.33
CA LEU A 401 20.00 -12.58 10.67
C LEU A 401 18.79 -11.73 11.07
N GLU A 402 18.72 -11.30 12.33
CA GLU A 402 17.70 -10.38 12.83
C GLU A 402 17.85 -8.98 12.21
N ALA A 403 19.07 -8.46 12.11
CA ALA A 403 19.34 -7.19 11.43
C ALA A 403 18.98 -7.24 9.92
N ALA A 404 19.20 -8.38 9.26
CA ALA A 404 18.81 -8.57 7.87
C ALA A 404 17.29 -8.75 7.68
N GLN A 405 16.59 -9.34 8.67
CA GLN A 405 15.14 -9.42 8.69
C GLN A 405 14.49 -8.05 8.83
N GLU A 406 15.02 -7.22 9.73
CA GLU A 406 14.54 -5.86 9.99
C GLU A 406 14.75 -4.96 8.77
N ALA A 407 15.95 -4.97 8.18
CA ALA A 407 16.26 -4.20 6.97
C ALA A 407 15.37 -4.58 5.76
N VAL A 408 14.91 -5.84 5.67
CA VAL A 408 13.97 -6.25 4.63
C VAL A 408 12.52 -5.94 5.01
N ALA A 409 12.13 -6.09 6.28
CA ALA A 409 10.81 -5.65 6.74
C ALA A 409 10.61 -4.16 6.46
N ASP A 410 11.67 -3.37 6.63
CA ASP A 410 11.75 -1.96 6.25
C ASP A 410 11.65 -1.78 4.74
N ALA A 411 12.43 -2.52 3.94
CA ALA A 411 12.32 -2.47 2.47
C ALA A 411 10.93 -2.87 1.95
N LYS A 412 10.22 -3.77 2.65
CA LYS A 412 8.85 -4.20 2.38
C LYS A 412 7.83 -3.13 2.79
N ALA A 413 8.10 -2.38 3.86
CA ALA A 413 7.35 -1.17 4.19
C ALA A 413 7.49 -0.16 3.05
N VAL A 414 8.73 0.18 2.62
CA VAL A 414 9.00 1.07 1.46
C VAL A 414 8.23 0.61 0.22
N ALA A 415 8.35 -0.69 -0.10
CA ALA A 415 7.79 -1.27 -1.30
C ALA A 415 6.28 -1.14 -1.31
N LYS A 416 5.58 -1.38 -0.20
CA LYS A 416 4.11 -1.30 -0.04
C LYS A 416 3.55 0.14 0.04
N GLY A 417 4.34 1.15 -0.26
CA GLY A 417 3.92 2.54 -0.14
C GLY A 417 3.75 2.99 1.32
N LYS A 418 4.29 2.21 2.27
CA LYS A 418 4.52 2.67 3.63
C LYS A 418 5.89 3.35 3.58
N THR A 419 5.98 4.64 3.85
CA THR A 419 7.21 5.35 3.57
C THR A 419 8.27 4.90 4.57
N THR A 420 9.23 4.13 4.05
CA THR A 420 10.66 4.20 4.32
C THR A 420 11.11 5.59 4.74
N THR A 421 10.96 5.99 6.00
CA THR A 421 11.41 7.30 6.48
C THR A 421 12.93 7.37 6.32
N THR A 422 13.37 7.92 5.20
CA THR A 422 14.78 8.24 4.95
C THR A 422 15.18 9.34 5.92
N ASN A 423 15.67 8.92 7.08
CA ASN A 423 16.36 9.80 8.01
C ASN A 423 17.78 9.99 7.46
N SER A 424 18.03 11.15 6.86
CA SER A 424 19.34 11.53 6.33
C SER A 424 20.28 11.90 7.48
N ASN A 425 20.59 10.96 8.36
CA ASN A 425 21.46 11.17 9.51
C ASN A 425 22.71 10.29 9.39
N ALA A 426 23.46 10.47 8.29
CA ALA A 426 24.81 9.93 8.23
C ALA A 426 25.69 10.74 9.19
N ALA A 427 26.09 10.10 10.31
CA ALA A 427 26.99 10.61 11.35
C ALA A 427 26.49 11.84 12.16
N ALA A 428 25.18 11.92 12.46
CA ALA A 428 24.69 12.91 13.40
C ALA A 428 25.12 12.55 14.84
N ASN A 429 25.71 13.49 15.57
CA ASN A 429 26.06 13.28 16.98
C ASN A 429 24.86 13.59 17.88
N PHE A 430 24.28 12.56 18.48
CA PHE A 430 23.11 12.67 19.35
C PHE A 430 23.44 13.07 20.79
N SER A 431 24.73 13.06 21.19
CA SER A 431 25.17 13.40 22.55
C SER A 431 24.94 14.88 22.91
N GLY A 432 24.79 15.74 21.90
CA GLY A 432 24.57 17.18 22.07
C GLY A 432 23.10 17.62 21.97
N VAL A 433 22.17 16.69 21.77
CA VAL A 433 20.76 17.02 21.54
C VAL A 433 20.07 17.35 22.85
N LYS A 434 19.41 18.51 22.89
CA LYS A 434 18.64 19.03 24.03
C LYS A 434 17.14 19.05 23.77
N HIS A 435 16.74 19.30 22.52
CA HIS A 435 15.35 19.57 22.16
C HIS A 435 14.88 18.63 21.04
N VAL A 436 13.64 18.15 21.14
CA VAL A 436 12.94 17.48 20.03
C VAL A 436 11.71 18.29 19.65
N ILE A 437 11.62 18.73 18.40
CA ILE A 437 10.64 19.69 17.92
C ILE A 437 9.80 19.05 16.80
N PHE A 438 8.50 18.89 17.02
CA PHE A 438 7.56 18.51 15.97
C PHE A 438 7.12 19.73 15.17
N ALA A 439 7.45 19.77 13.88
CA ALA A 439 7.03 20.85 13.00
C ALA A 439 5.94 20.37 12.01
N CYS A 440 4.74 20.97 12.08
CA CYS A 440 3.65 20.76 11.11
C CYS A 440 3.11 22.08 10.55
N ASP A 441 2.15 22.05 9.62
CA ASP A 441 1.72 23.26 8.91
C ASP A 441 1.15 24.35 9.84
N ALA A 442 0.24 23.99 10.76
CA ALA A 442 -0.39 24.93 11.70
C ALA A 442 0.25 24.98 13.10
N GLY A 443 1.09 24.01 13.45
CA GLY A 443 1.69 23.88 14.79
C GLY A 443 0.77 23.35 15.88
N MET A 444 -0.51 23.13 15.58
CA MET A 444 -1.55 22.68 16.51
C MET A 444 -2.41 21.62 15.81
N GLY A 445 -2.69 20.51 16.51
CA GLY A 445 -3.33 19.30 15.95
C GLY A 445 -2.44 18.06 16.01
N SER A 446 -2.30 17.35 14.90
CA SER A 446 -1.61 16.04 14.82
C SER A 446 -0.14 16.09 15.26
N SER A 447 0.57 17.21 15.11
CA SER A 447 1.92 17.39 15.67
C SER A 447 1.97 17.47 17.20
N ALA A 448 0.94 18.04 17.84
CA ALA A 448 0.85 18.09 19.29
C ALA A 448 0.62 16.69 19.87
N MET A 449 -0.12 15.86 19.14
CA MET A 449 -0.33 14.45 19.47
C MET A 449 0.96 13.62 19.27
N GLY A 450 1.65 13.77 18.13
CA GLY A 450 2.95 13.14 17.91
C GLY A 450 4.02 13.56 18.93
N ALA A 451 4.08 14.86 19.24
CA ALA A 451 4.94 15.40 20.29
C ALA A 451 4.60 14.83 21.67
N SER A 452 3.31 14.63 21.99
CA SER A 452 2.90 14.06 23.27
C SER A 452 3.27 12.58 23.40
N ILE A 453 3.12 11.80 22.32
CA ILE A 453 3.55 10.40 22.27
C ILE A 453 5.07 10.28 22.43
N LEU A 454 5.85 11.08 21.70
CA LEU A 454 7.30 11.04 21.81
C LEU A 454 7.78 11.57 23.18
N ARG A 455 7.12 12.60 23.74
CA ARG A 455 7.39 13.10 25.08
C ARG A 455 7.24 12.02 26.14
N ASP A 456 6.18 11.22 26.04
CA ASP A 456 5.96 10.08 26.93
C ASP A 456 7.06 9.02 26.79
N LYS A 457 7.45 8.67 25.56
CA LYS A 457 8.52 7.69 25.32
C LYS A 457 9.90 8.19 25.81
N VAL A 458 10.25 9.46 25.56
CA VAL A 458 11.48 10.09 26.07
C VAL A 458 11.49 10.09 27.61
N LYS A 459 10.36 10.43 28.24
CA LYS A 459 10.22 10.41 29.70
C LYS A 459 10.33 9.00 30.28
N LYS A 460 9.69 8.00 29.66
CA LYS A 460 9.77 6.59 30.07
C LYS A 460 11.18 6.02 29.92
N ALA A 461 11.94 6.49 28.93
CA ALA A 461 13.34 6.15 28.74
C ALA A 461 14.30 6.90 29.69
N GLY A 462 13.80 7.75 30.58
CA GLY A 462 14.63 8.51 31.54
C GLY A 462 15.50 9.60 30.90
N LEU A 463 15.17 10.02 29.68
CA LEU A 463 15.96 10.98 28.90
C LEU A 463 15.60 12.44 29.26
N PRO A 464 16.58 13.36 29.33
CA PRO A 464 16.37 14.75 29.78
C PRO A 464 15.84 15.71 28.70
N GLN A 465 15.74 15.27 27.44
CA GLN A 465 15.37 16.14 26.32
C GLN A 465 13.89 16.55 26.38
N ASP A 466 13.59 17.84 26.17
CA ASP A 466 12.21 18.29 26.04
C ASP A 466 11.66 18.05 24.64
N VAL A 467 10.36 17.73 24.58
CA VAL A 467 9.64 17.48 23.33
C VAL A 467 8.55 18.54 23.15
N THR A 468 8.67 19.36 22.11
CA THR A 468 7.78 20.48 21.79
C THR A 468 7.19 20.36 20.39
N ASN A 469 6.22 21.21 20.05
CA ASN A 469 5.63 21.29 18.71
C ASN A 469 5.47 22.74 18.27
N VAL A 470 5.66 23.01 16.99
CA VAL A 470 5.57 24.35 16.38
C VAL A 470 5.01 24.27 14.96
N ALA A 471 4.51 25.40 14.46
CA ALA A 471 4.23 25.54 13.03
C ALA A 471 5.57 25.56 12.25
N VAL A 472 5.67 24.90 11.11
CA VAL A 472 6.87 24.93 10.25
C VAL A 472 7.18 26.36 9.84
N ALA A 473 6.15 27.22 9.68
CA ALA A 473 6.32 28.65 9.45
C ALA A 473 7.10 29.36 10.57
N ASN A 474 7.09 28.84 11.79
CA ASN A 474 7.75 29.41 12.97
C ASN A 474 8.92 28.54 13.48
N LEU A 475 9.31 27.50 12.74
CA LEU A 475 10.40 26.61 13.12
C LEU A 475 11.73 27.38 13.18
N VAL A 476 12.36 27.33 14.34
CA VAL A 476 13.73 27.78 14.62
C VAL A 476 14.41 26.67 15.41
N ALA A 477 15.43 26.05 14.83
CA ALA A 477 16.14 24.93 15.45
C ALA A 477 17.60 24.87 14.98
N GLY A 478 18.51 24.64 15.91
CA GLY A 478 19.95 24.53 15.68
C GLY A 478 20.45 23.08 15.68
N PRO A 479 21.77 22.85 15.71
CA PRO A 479 22.37 21.51 15.69
C PRO A 479 22.14 20.69 16.95
N ASP A 480 21.68 21.31 18.03
CA ASP A 480 21.30 20.67 19.30
C ASP A 480 19.83 20.23 19.34
N ALA A 481 19.13 20.28 18.21
CA ALA A 481 17.72 19.93 18.12
C ALA A 481 17.46 18.82 17.09
N ILE A 482 16.53 17.94 17.44
CA ILE A 482 15.88 17.02 16.51
C ILE A 482 14.58 17.66 16.03
N VAL A 483 14.33 17.68 14.72
CA VAL A 483 13.09 18.18 14.12
C VAL A 483 12.34 17.04 13.45
N VAL A 484 11.12 16.75 13.90
CA VAL A 484 10.24 15.71 13.36
C VAL A 484 9.14 16.37 12.53
N THR A 485 8.98 15.98 11.26
CA THR A 485 8.00 16.61 10.36
C THR A 485 7.29 15.60 9.47
N GLN A 486 6.14 15.94 8.91
CA GLN A 486 5.54 15.14 7.84
C GLN A 486 6.38 15.19 6.57
N ALA A 487 6.38 14.11 5.79
CA ALA A 487 7.13 14.02 4.52
C ALA A 487 6.88 15.21 3.58
N GLN A 488 5.65 15.72 3.53
CA GLN A 488 5.26 16.87 2.70
C GLN A 488 5.91 18.21 3.13
N LEU A 489 6.33 18.32 4.39
CA LEU A 489 6.87 19.55 4.99
C LEU A 489 8.39 19.49 5.19
N ALA A 490 9.03 18.34 4.92
CA ALA A 490 10.43 18.09 5.19
C ALA A 490 11.38 19.08 4.50
N GLU A 491 11.09 19.46 3.25
CA GLU A 491 11.93 20.41 2.50
C GLU A 491 11.83 21.83 3.08
N ARG A 492 10.63 22.24 3.52
CA ARG A 492 10.41 23.54 4.16
C ARG A 492 11.08 23.61 5.53
N ALA A 493 11.06 22.50 6.27
CA ALA A 493 11.77 22.39 7.55
C ALA A 493 13.30 22.38 7.35
N ARG A 494 13.81 21.71 6.31
CA ARG A 494 15.25 21.73 5.94
C ARG A 494 15.75 23.15 5.64
N GLN A 495 14.95 23.97 4.97
CA GLN A 495 15.31 25.35 4.67
C GLN A 495 15.37 26.25 5.91
N LYS A 496 14.53 25.97 6.92
CA LYS A 496 14.45 26.76 8.17
C LYS A 496 15.40 26.30 9.27
N ALA A 497 15.67 25.01 9.33
CA ALA A 497 16.56 24.38 10.30
C ALA A 497 17.57 23.48 9.55
N PRO A 498 18.50 24.07 8.78
CA PRO A 498 19.45 23.32 7.95
C PRO A 498 20.44 22.49 8.78
N ASP A 499 20.74 22.94 9.99
CA ASP A 499 21.76 22.32 10.86
C ASP A 499 21.17 21.35 11.90
N ALA A 500 19.85 21.31 12.05
CA ALA A 500 19.17 20.39 12.96
C ALA A 500 19.16 18.95 12.43
N ILE A 501 19.12 17.98 13.34
CA ILE A 501 18.88 16.56 13.01
C ILE A 501 17.42 16.42 12.60
N ARG A 502 17.10 15.78 11.47
CA ARG A 502 15.72 15.78 10.94
C ARG A 502 15.18 14.38 10.75
N TYR A 503 13.96 14.17 11.22
CA TYR A 503 13.16 12.97 11.03
C TYR A 503 11.88 13.28 10.27
N GLN A 504 11.46 12.32 9.46
CA GLN A 504 10.20 12.39 8.74
C GLN A 504 9.23 11.37 9.31
N VAL A 505 7.93 11.64 9.26
CA VAL A 505 6.87 10.69 9.64
C VAL A 505 5.71 10.76 8.64
N ASP A 506 5.04 9.63 8.41
CA ASP A 506 3.86 9.56 7.54
C ASP A 506 2.58 9.97 8.26
N ASN A 507 2.44 9.52 9.51
CA ASN A 507 1.32 9.80 10.39
C ASN A 507 1.85 10.07 11.80
N PHE A 508 1.31 11.10 12.46
CA PHE A 508 1.75 11.50 13.79
C PHE A 508 1.23 10.60 14.93
N MET A 509 0.19 9.79 14.66
CA MET A 509 -0.44 8.92 15.67
C MET A 509 0.37 7.67 16.00
N ALA A 510 1.08 7.11 15.02
CA ALA A 510 1.85 5.89 15.19
C ALA A 510 2.97 5.85 14.14
N SER A 511 4.21 6.09 14.59
CA SER A 511 5.39 6.02 13.73
C SER A 511 6.52 5.26 14.42
N PRO A 512 7.13 4.25 13.76
CA PRO A 512 8.32 3.56 14.28
C PRO A 512 9.51 4.51 14.48
N VAL A 513 9.46 5.70 13.85
CA VAL A 513 10.45 6.77 14.01
C VAL A 513 10.56 7.27 15.44
N TYR A 514 9.51 7.15 16.25
CA TYR A 514 9.54 7.60 17.64
C TYR A 514 10.45 6.73 18.49
N ASP A 515 10.37 5.41 18.29
CA ASP A 515 11.25 4.45 18.94
C ASP A 515 12.70 4.63 18.45
N GLN A 516 12.89 4.94 17.17
CA GLN A 516 14.20 5.28 16.63
C GLN A 516 14.81 6.51 17.31
N VAL A 517 14.08 7.62 17.41
CA VAL A 517 14.57 8.86 18.05
C VAL A 517 14.96 8.61 19.51
N VAL A 518 14.16 7.83 20.24
CA VAL A 518 14.44 7.49 21.64
C VAL A 518 15.69 6.62 21.75
N ASN A 519 15.83 5.60 20.91
CA ASN A 519 16.99 4.72 20.91
C ASN A 519 18.28 5.47 20.55
N GLU A 520 18.24 6.41 19.62
CA GLU A 520 19.41 7.21 19.24
C GLU A 520 19.77 8.26 20.31
N LEU A 521 18.78 8.82 21.01
CA LEU A 521 19.02 9.66 22.19
C LEU A 521 19.63 8.84 23.35
N LEU A 522 19.16 7.62 23.58
CA LEU A 522 19.75 6.68 24.54
C LEU A 522 21.19 6.30 24.18
N ALA A 523 21.45 6.00 22.90
CA ALA A 523 22.79 5.73 22.41
C ALA A 523 23.72 6.95 22.52
N GLY A 524 23.19 8.16 22.31
CA GLY A 524 23.92 9.42 22.51
C GLY A 524 24.19 9.76 23.98
N ALA A 525 23.34 9.32 24.90
CA ALA A 525 23.51 9.48 26.35
C ALA A 525 24.53 8.46 26.93
N THR A 526 24.65 7.28 26.33
CA THR A 526 25.49 6.16 26.81
C THR A 526 26.92 6.16 26.27
N GLY A 527 27.54 7.34 26.15
CA GLY A 527 29.00 7.46 25.98
C GLY A 527 29.84 6.81 27.10
N ASN A 528 29.20 6.26 28.14
CA ASN A 528 29.74 5.26 29.04
C ASN A 528 28.69 4.17 29.28
N SER A 529 29.13 2.91 29.20
CA SER A 529 28.37 1.70 29.52
C SER A 529 27.68 1.78 30.88
N VAL A 530 26.40 1.38 30.97
CA VAL A 530 25.80 0.99 32.25
C VAL A 530 24.84 -0.19 32.07
N GLU A 531 25.05 -1.18 32.93
CA GLU A 531 24.25 -2.38 33.16
C GLU A 531 22.81 -2.07 33.58
N VAL A 532 21.90 -2.98 33.22
CA VAL A 532 20.50 -2.96 33.64
C VAL A 532 20.44 -3.21 35.16
N VAL A 533 20.00 -2.21 35.92
CA VAL A 533 19.53 -2.41 37.29
C VAL A 533 18.02 -2.46 37.24
N GLU A 534 17.45 -3.62 37.58
CA GLU A 534 16.02 -3.81 37.81
C GLU A 534 15.58 -2.94 39.00
N GLY A 535 14.70 -1.97 38.73
CA GLY A 535 13.98 -1.20 39.73
C GLY A 535 12.51 -1.59 39.70
N GLU A 536 11.97 -1.93 40.87
CA GLU A 536 10.60 -2.36 41.12
C GLU A 536 9.55 -1.42 40.50
N VAL A 537 8.55 -2.01 39.85
CA VAL A 537 7.41 -1.29 39.28
C VAL A 537 6.41 -1.01 40.40
N GLU A 538 6.25 0.26 40.78
CA GLU A 538 5.09 0.70 41.56
C GLU A 538 3.79 0.50 40.74
N GLU A 539 2.84 -0.25 41.32
CA GLU A 539 1.48 -0.38 40.81
C GLU A 539 0.80 0.99 40.70
N LYS A 540 0.56 1.47 39.48
CA LYS A 540 -0.33 2.61 39.24
C LYS A 540 -1.78 2.19 39.51
N LYS A 541 -2.47 2.92 40.40
CA LYS A 541 -3.92 2.78 40.65
C LYS A 541 -4.72 2.83 39.34
N ALA A 542 -5.57 1.82 39.13
CA ALA A 542 -6.53 1.81 38.03
C ALA A 542 -7.45 3.04 38.06
N PHE A 543 -7.58 3.73 36.94
CA PHE A 543 -8.53 4.82 36.75
C PHE A 543 -9.94 4.22 36.65
N LYS A 544 -10.77 4.40 37.67
CA LYS A 544 -12.14 3.86 37.71
C LYS A 544 -13.11 4.85 37.07
N LEU A 545 -13.92 4.41 36.11
CA LEU A 545 -14.92 5.26 35.48
C LEU A 545 -16.09 5.51 36.44
N ASP A 546 -16.57 6.75 36.49
CA ASP A 546 -17.81 7.06 37.19
C ASP A 546 -18.98 6.68 36.27
N HIS A 547 -19.62 5.55 36.56
CA HIS A 547 -20.72 5.02 35.75
C HIS A 547 -21.90 6.02 35.63
N ASN A 548 -22.03 6.99 36.54
CA ASN A 548 -23.04 8.04 36.43
C ASN A 548 -22.80 9.00 35.26
N LEU A 549 -21.55 9.12 34.81
CA LEU A 549 -21.14 9.93 33.65
C LEU A 549 -21.27 9.17 32.32
N ILE A 550 -21.69 7.92 32.33
CA ILE A 550 -21.97 7.13 31.13
C ILE A 550 -23.47 7.19 30.84
N LYS A 551 -23.86 7.63 29.65
CA LYS A 551 -25.26 7.70 29.21
C LYS A 551 -25.41 7.00 27.86
N ILE A 552 -26.34 6.04 27.81
CA ILE A 552 -26.65 5.28 26.60
C ILE A 552 -27.96 5.74 25.95
N ASN A 553 -28.16 5.42 24.67
CA ASN A 553 -29.39 5.71 23.92
C ASN A 553 -29.85 7.18 23.96
N GLN A 554 -28.91 8.13 23.85
CA GLN A 554 -29.25 9.54 23.76
C GLN A 554 -29.56 9.96 22.32
N GLU A 555 -30.29 11.05 22.16
CA GLU A 555 -30.64 11.64 20.87
C GLU A 555 -30.60 13.16 20.98
N PHE A 556 -29.99 13.82 20.00
CA PHE A 556 -29.81 15.27 19.98
C PHE A 556 -30.15 15.81 18.60
N ALA A 557 -30.85 16.95 18.55
CA ALA A 557 -31.16 17.63 17.30
C ALA A 557 -29.94 18.33 16.71
N THR A 558 -29.07 18.86 17.57
CA THR A 558 -27.89 19.65 17.18
C THR A 558 -26.64 19.20 17.94
N LYS A 559 -25.47 19.47 17.36
CA LYS A 559 -24.18 19.24 18.02
C LYS A 559 -24.02 20.10 19.28
N GLU A 560 -24.60 21.30 19.30
CA GLU A 560 -24.61 22.18 20.46
C GLU A 560 -25.39 21.56 21.62
N ASP A 561 -26.52 20.90 21.36
CA ASP A 561 -27.28 20.20 22.40
C ASP A 561 -26.52 19.00 22.96
N ALA A 562 -25.84 18.24 22.09
CA ALA A 562 -24.98 17.13 22.50
C ALA A 562 -23.79 17.60 23.36
N ILE A 563 -23.15 18.70 22.99
CA ILE A 563 -22.05 19.31 23.77
C ILE A 563 -22.55 19.83 25.12
N ARG A 564 -23.69 20.54 25.14
CA ARG A 564 -24.30 21.02 26.41
C ARG A 564 -24.62 19.87 27.34
N PHE A 565 -25.15 18.77 26.82
CA PHE A 565 -25.45 17.59 27.61
C PHE A 565 -24.20 16.99 28.25
N CYS A 566 -23.12 16.81 27.48
CA CYS A 566 -21.84 16.34 28.01
C CYS A 566 -21.29 17.27 29.11
N GLY A 567 -21.35 18.59 28.87
CA GLY A 567 -20.94 19.58 29.86
C GLY A 567 -21.80 19.56 31.13
N GLN A 568 -23.11 19.42 31.00
CA GLN A 568 -24.03 19.36 32.13
C GLN A 568 -23.79 18.11 32.98
N LEU A 569 -23.51 16.96 32.38
CA LEU A 569 -23.12 15.76 33.12
C LEU A 569 -21.85 15.98 33.96
N LEU A 570 -20.86 16.72 33.43
CA LEU A 570 -19.65 17.09 34.18
C LEU A 570 -19.97 18.06 35.33
N VAL A 571 -20.90 19.00 35.14
CA VAL A 571 -21.36 19.93 36.19
C VAL A 571 -22.09 19.15 37.30
N ASP A 572 -23.04 18.31 36.92
CA ASP A 572 -23.87 17.53 37.84
C ASP A 572 -23.03 16.53 38.65
N GLY A 573 -21.98 15.97 38.03
CA GLY A 573 -20.99 15.12 38.70
C GLY A 573 -19.95 15.86 39.55
N GLY A 574 -20.02 17.20 39.59
CA GLY A 574 -19.12 18.07 40.35
C GLY A 574 -17.69 18.10 39.81
N TYR A 575 -17.49 17.85 38.51
CA TYR A 575 -16.17 17.87 37.86
C TYR A 575 -15.77 19.27 37.39
N VAL A 576 -16.76 20.10 37.05
CA VAL A 576 -16.55 21.45 36.54
C VAL A 576 -17.59 22.41 37.10
N LYS A 577 -17.31 23.71 37.05
CA LYS A 577 -18.30 24.76 37.33
C LYS A 577 -19.23 24.97 36.12
N PRO A 578 -20.44 25.53 36.31
CA PRO A 578 -21.40 25.77 35.22
C PRO A 578 -20.82 26.58 34.04
N GLU A 579 -19.87 27.47 34.30
CA GLU A 579 -19.19 28.30 33.31
C GLU A 579 -18.37 27.48 32.28
N TYR A 580 -18.06 26.21 32.57
CA TYR A 580 -17.34 25.33 31.67
C TYR A 580 -18.19 24.89 30.47
N VAL A 581 -19.53 24.83 30.60
CA VAL A 581 -20.43 24.38 29.53
C VAL A 581 -20.44 25.36 28.35
N PRO A 582 -20.61 26.68 28.54
CA PRO A 582 -20.40 27.65 27.46
C PRO A 582 -19.01 27.59 26.83
N ALA A 583 -17.97 27.28 27.61
CA ALA A 583 -16.61 27.15 27.07
C ALA A 583 -16.45 25.92 26.16
N MET A 584 -17.17 24.82 26.44
CA MET A 584 -17.19 23.66 25.54
C MET A 584 -17.86 23.96 24.19
N ILE A 585 -18.92 24.76 24.21
CA ILE A 585 -19.58 25.22 22.98
C ILE A 585 -18.64 26.12 22.18
N LYS A 586 -18.07 27.14 22.83
CA LYS A 586 -17.10 28.04 22.21
C LYS A 586 -15.92 27.27 21.61
N ARG A 587 -15.40 26.26 22.32
CA ARG A 587 -14.30 25.43 21.85
C ARG A 587 -14.62 24.75 20.51
N ASN A 588 -15.86 24.28 20.32
CA ASN A 588 -16.31 23.68 19.06
C ASN A 588 -16.52 24.73 17.95
N GLU A 589 -16.99 25.92 18.29
CA GLU A 589 -17.13 27.05 17.35
C GLU A 589 -15.76 27.49 16.81
N ASP A 590 -14.75 27.56 17.69
CA ASP A 590 -13.37 27.92 17.32
C ASP A 590 -12.74 26.85 16.41
N LEU A 591 -12.95 25.58 16.74
CA LEU A 591 -12.51 24.43 15.93
C LEU A 591 -13.33 23.19 16.29
N SER A 592 -13.87 22.51 15.27
CA SER A 592 -14.70 21.31 15.47
C SER A 592 -14.07 20.31 16.45
N VAL A 593 -14.88 19.81 17.38
CA VAL A 593 -14.49 18.75 18.32
C VAL A 593 -14.76 17.35 17.76
N TYR A 594 -15.18 17.25 16.50
CA TYR A 594 -15.27 15.98 15.78
C TYR A 594 -13.89 15.44 15.44
N MET A 595 -13.65 14.16 15.73
CA MET A 595 -12.33 13.54 15.64
C MET A 595 -12.22 12.51 14.51
N GLY A 596 -13.29 12.26 13.75
CA GLY A 596 -13.37 11.15 12.81
C GLY A 596 -13.83 9.85 13.49
N ASN A 597 -13.95 8.77 12.70
CA ASN A 597 -14.43 7.46 13.16
C ASN A 597 -15.74 7.55 13.96
N SER A 598 -16.68 8.40 13.55
CA SER A 598 -17.95 8.59 14.24
C SER A 598 -17.85 9.02 15.72
N ILE A 599 -16.79 9.73 16.09
CA ILE A 599 -16.55 10.20 17.46
C ILE A 599 -16.35 11.71 17.52
N ALA A 600 -16.85 12.31 18.60
CA ALA A 600 -16.53 13.67 18.99
C ALA A 600 -16.04 13.74 20.44
N ILE A 601 -15.16 14.70 20.74
CA ILE A 601 -14.55 14.89 22.06
C ILE A 601 -14.83 16.31 22.57
N PRO A 602 -16.05 16.61 23.05
CA PRO A 602 -16.36 17.91 23.64
C PRO A 602 -15.46 18.23 24.84
N HIS A 603 -14.80 19.40 24.83
CA HIS A 603 -13.96 19.88 25.93
C HIS A 603 -13.94 21.41 25.96
N GLY A 604 -13.58 22.02 27.09
CA GLY A 604 -13.53 23.48 27.24
C GLY A 604 -12.33 24.11 26.52
N THR A 605 -12.34 25.44 26.41
CA THR A 605 -11.16 26.20 25.94
C THR A 605 -10.05 26.19 27.00
N ASP A 606 -8.83 26.57 26.61
CA ASP A 606 -7.68 26.60 27.52
C ASP A 606 -7.91 27.59 28.70
N GLU A 607 -8.64 28.69 28.48
CA GLU A 607 -8.94 29.68 29.52
C GLU A 607 -9.93 29.15 30.57
N ALA A 608 -10.75 28.15 30.21
CA ALA A 608 -11.76 27.54 31.07
C ALA A 608 -11.17 26.44 31.99
N LYS A 609 -9.87 26.15 31.90
CA LYS A 609 -9.20 25.20 32.82
C LYS A 609 -9.36 25.56 34.29
N LYS A 610 -9.47 26.87 34.61
CA LYS A 610 -9.74 27.39 35.96
C LYS A 610 -11.12 27.00 36.52
N ASP A 611 -12.00 26.53 35.65
CA ASP A 611 -13.37 26.12 35.98
C ASP A 611 -13.50 24.60 36.11
N VAL A 612 -12.40 23.85 35.91
CA VAL A 612 -12.31 22.42 36.21
C VAL A 612 -11.99 22.23 37.69
N LEU A 613 -12.86 21.52 38.41
CA LEU A 613 -12.73 21.20 39.84
C LEU A 613 -11.95 19.91 40.07
N LYS A 614 -12.17 18.90 39.20
CA LYS A 614 -11.45 17.61 39.18
C LYS A 614 -11.50 17.00 37.77
N THR A 615 -10.53 16.14 37.44
CA THR A 615 -10.49 15.42 36.16
C THR A 615 -11.70 14.48 36.04
N GLY A 616 -12.39 14.49 34.91
CA GLY A 616 -13.57 13.67 34.63
C GLY A 616 -13.85 13.51 33.14
N ILE A 617 -14.44 12.36 32.78
CA ILE A 617 -14.86 12.06 31.41
C ILE A 617 -16.28 11.52 31.40
N THR A 618 -17.12 12.06 30.52
CA THR A 618 -18.44 11.53 30.22
C THR A 618 -18.40 10.70 28.94
N ILE A 619 -19.11 9.59 28.90
CA ILE A 619 -19.26 8.76 27.69
C ILE A 619 -20.75 8.77 27.32
N VAL A 620 -21.09 9.39 26.19
CA VAL A 620 -22.47 9.54 25.75
C VAL A 620 -22.66 8.87 24.40
N GLN A 621 -23.46 7.80 24.36
CA GLN A 621 -23.79 7.06 23.14
C GLN A 621 -25.04 7.67 22.49
N VAL A 622 -24.94 7.91 21.18
CA VAL A 622 -25.97 8.52 20.32
C VAL A 622 -26.21 7.60 19.11
N PRO A 623 -27.02 6.53 19.23
CA PRO A 623 -27.09 5.48 18.21
C PRO A 623 -27.52 5.97 16.81
N LYS A 624 -28.40 6.98 16.75
CA LYS A 624 -28.83 7.61 15.48
C LYS A 624 -27.79 8.55 14.87
N GLY A 625 -26.74 8.85 15.64
CA GLY A 625 -25.74 9.84 15.31
C GLY A 625 -26.22 11.29 15.48
N VAL A 626 -25.28 12.19 15.70
CA VAL A 626 -25.49 13.65 15.66
C VAL A 626 -24.48 14.26 14.69
N ASN A 627 -24.93 15.14 13.80
CA ASN A 627 -24.07 15.74 12.78
C ASN A 627 -23.25 16.90 13.38
N PHE A 628 -21.93 16.76 13.40
CA PHE A 628 -20.97 17.80 13.80
C PHE A 628 -20.50 18.68 12.63
N GLY A 629 -20.80 18.28 11.39
CA GLY A 629 -20.39 18.93 10.15
C GLY A 629 -21.35 20.03 9.70
N ASP A 630 -21.34 20.30 8.40
CA ASP A 630 -22.30 21.19 7.73
C ASP A 630 -23.21 20.38 6.77
N GLU A 631 -24.14 21.04 6.09
CA GLU A 631 -25.08 20.38 5.16
C GLU A 631 -24.40 19.71 3.95
N LYS A 632 -23.16 20.09 3.62
CA LYS A 632 -22.42 19.57 2.45
C LYS A 632 -21.41 18.50 2.82
N ASN A 633 -21.01 18.45 4.08
CA ASN A 633 -20.01 17.54 4.61
C ASN A 633 -20.47 17.04 5.99
N GLU A 634 -21.34 16.03 6.00
CA GLU A 634 -21.85 15.43 7.21
C GLU A 634 -20.72 14.75 8.01
N GLN A 635 -20.67 15.04 9.31
CA GLN A 635 -19.73 14.43 10.25
C GLN A 635 -20.53 13.81 11.39
N ILE A 636 -21.04 12.62 11.16
CA ILE A 636 -21.93 11.95 12.10
C ILE A 636 -21.12 11.36 13.25
N ALA A 637 -21.41 11.76 14.49
CA ALA A 637 -20.84 11.18 15.70
C ALA A 637 -21.87 10.30 16.41
N THR A 638 -21.53 9.04 16.68
CA THR A 638 -22.35 8.07 17.41
C THR A 638 -21.92 7.88 18.86
N VAL A 639 -20.73 8.36 19.22
CA VAL A 639 -20.22 8.36 20.61
C VAL A 639 -19.51 9.69 20.90
N LEU A 640 -19.78 10.25 22.08
CA LEU A 640 -19.23 11.51 22.56
C LEU A 640 -18.43 11.29 23.84
N PHE A 641 -17.20 11.81 23.88
CA PHE A 641 -16.36 11.81 25.07
C PHE A 641 -16.21 13.23 25.60
N GLY A 642 -17.02 13.61 26.59
CA GLY A 642 -16.95 14.94 27.21
C GLY A 642 -15.83 14.98 28.22
N ILE A 643 -14.88 15.91 28.11
CA ILE A 643 -13.65 15.89 28.90
C ILE A 643 -13.46 17.18 29.72
N ALA A 644 -13.17 16.98 30.99
CA ALA A 644 -12.60 17.97 31.89
C ALA A 644 -11.29 17.43 32.48
N GLY A 645 -10.17 18.12 32.28
CA GLY A 645 -8.86 17.63 32.70
C GLY A 645 -8.06 18.67 33.46
N ILE A 646 -7.50 18.26 34.60
CA ILE A 646 -6.48 19.04 35.32
C ILE A 646 -5.10 18.45 35.01
N GLY A 647 -4.13 19.30 34.66
CA GLY A 647 -2.77 18.85 34.37
C GLY A 647 -2.72 17.83 33.23
N ASN A 648 -2.02 16.72 33.44
CA ASN A 648 -1.85 15.65 32.43
C ASN A 648 -2.65 14.37 32.74
N GLU A 649 -3.47 14.35 33.80
CA GLU A 649 -4.13 13.12 34.28
C GLU A 649 -5.16 12.55 33.29
N HIS A 650 -5.80 13.40 32.51
CA HIS A 650 -6.77 13.03 31.48
C HIS A 650 -6.11 12.43 30.22
N LEU A 651 -4.79 12.59 30.04
CA LEU A 651 -4.09 12.15 28.83
C LEU A 651 -4.01 10.63 28.73
N ASP A 652 -3.85 9.92 29.85
CA ASP A 652 -3.79 8.45 29.87
C ASP A 652 -5.14 7.83 29.41
N LEU A 653 -6.27 8.40 29.83
CA LEU A 653 -7.60 7.93 29.41
C LEU A 653 -7.94 8.36 27.98
N ILE A 654 -7.55 9.59 27.56
CA ILE A 654 -7.65 10.00 26.15
C ILE A 654 -6.85 9.05 25.26
N GLN A 655 -5.67 8.63 25.70
CA GLN A 655 -4.85 7.68 24.96
C GLN A 655 -5.56 6.33 24.83
N ARG A 656 -6.14 5.79 25.91
CA ARG A 656 -6.93 4.55 25.87
C ARG A 656 -8.13 4.67 24.93
N ILE A 657 -8.92 5.74 25.07
CA ILE A 657 -10.07 6.04 24.19
C ILE A 657 -9.60 6.12 22.73
N SER A 658 -8.49 6.81 22.46
CA SER A 658 -7.96 7.00 21.11
C SER A 658 -7.44 5.69 20.51
N ILE A 659 -6.76 4.84 21.29
CA ILE A 659 -6.30 3.51 20.84
C ILE A 659 -7.50 2.62 20.54
N PHE A 660 -8.45 2.53 21.47
CA PHE A 660 -9.64 1.70 21.33
C PHE A 660 -10.47 2.11 20.12
N CYS A 661 -10.70 3.41 19.96
CA CYS A 661 -11.51 3.98 18.89
C CYS A 661 -10.79 4.16 17.54
N SER A 662 -9.49 3.81 17.46
CA SER A 662 -8.77 3.77 16.19
C SER A 662 -9.25 2.64 15.28
N ASP A 663 -9.85 1.60 15.88
CA ASP A 663 -10.52 0.51 15.20
C ASP A 663 -12.03 0.81 15.08
N LEU A 664 -12.54 0.82 13.84
CA LEU A 664 -13.96 1.10 13.56
C LEU A 664 -14.88 0.02 14.16
N ASP A 665 -14.41 -1.22 14.30
CA ASP A 665 -15.21 -2.30 14.91
C ASP A 665 -15.42 -2.05 16.40
N ASN A 666 -14.46 -1.43 17.07
CA ASN A 666 -14.59 -1.05 18.48
C ASN A 666 -15.51 0.16 18.68
N VAL A 667 -15.50 1.11 17.74
CA VAL A 667 -16.50 2.19 17.75
C VAL A 667 -17.91 1.65 17.55
N ALA A 668 -18.09 0.68 16.64
CA ALA A 668 -19.37 0.01 16.44
C ALA A 668 -19.86 -0.66 17.74
N LYS A 669 -18.98 -1.36 18.47
CA LYS A 669 -19.30 -1.93 19.80
C LYS A 669 -19.80 -0.87 20.78
N LEU A 670 -19.15 0.28 20.86
CA LEU A 670 -19.61 1.39 21.72
C LEU A 670 -20.96 1.96 21.27
N ALA A 671 -21.17 2.09 19.97
CA ALA A 671 -22.42 2.59 19.40
C ALA A 671 -23.59 1.61 19.61
N ASP A 672 -23.31 0.31 19.65
CA ASP A 672 -24.31 -0.76 19.77
C ASP A 672 -24.49 -1.29 21.20
N ALA A 673 -23.61 -0.92 22.14
CA ALA A 673 -23.63 -1.37 23.53
C ALA A 673 -25.02 -1.21 24.17
N LYS A 674 -25.43 -2.22 24.94
CA LYS A 674 -26.78 -2.34 25.53
C LYS A 674 -26.83 -1.95 27.00
N SER A 675 -25.68 -1.77 27.65
CA SER A 675 -25.61 -1.36 29.05
C SER A 675 -24.43 -0.43 29.34
N VAL A 676 -24.50 0.25 30.48
CA VAL A 676 -23.42 1.13 30.97
C VAL A 676 -22.19 0.30 31.33
N GLU A 677 -22.40 -0.88 31.90
CA GLU A 677 -21.36 -1.82 32.31
C GLU A 677 -20.57 -2.35 31.11
N GLU A 678 -21.25 -2.59 29.98
CA GLU A 678 -20.59 -3.01 28.73
C GLU A 678 -19.65 -1.93 28.20
N ILE A 679 -20.07 -0.66 28.24
CA ILE A 679 -19.21 0.47 27.85
C ILE A 679 -18.04 0.63 28.85
N ALA A 680 -18.30 0.53 30.15
CA ALA A 680 -17.27 0.67 31.18
C ALA A 680 -16.20 -0.43 31.06
N ALA A 681 -16.60 -1.68 30.79
CA ALA A 681 -15.69 -2.81 30.64
C ALA A 681 -14.64 -2.61 29.54
N TYR A 682 -14.94 -1.86 28.49
CA TYR A 682 -13.96 -1.58 27.42
C TYR A 682 -12.79 -0.68 27.85
N PHE A 683 -12.88 -0.02 29.00
CA PHE A 683 -11.89 0.97 29.44
C PHE A 683 -11.32 0.71 30.84
N GLU A 684 -11.98 -0.13 31.65
CA GLU A 684 -11.57 -0.49 33.01
C GLU A 684 -10.58 -1.66 33.08
N ASP A 685 -10.45 -2.46 32.02
CA ASP A 685 -9.39 -3.47 31.81
C ASP A 685 -8.09 -2.82 31.25
#